data_AF-A0A1I8MX22-F1
#
_entry.id   AF-A0A1I8MX22-F1
#
_cell.length_a   1.000
_cell.length_b   1.000
_cell.length_c   1.000
_cell.angle_alpha   90.00
_cell.angle_beta   90.00
_cell.angle_gamma   90.00
#
_symmetry.space_group_name_H-M   'P 1'
#
loop_
_entity.id
_entity.type
_entity.pdbx_description
1 polymer ?
#
loop_
_entity_poly.entity_id
_entity_poly.type
_entity_poly.pdbx_seq_one_letter_code
_entity_poly.pdbx_strand_id
1 'polypeptide(L)'
;MVQQTTTSLQKQQNECIDDDEDITASLAAMNLTIGDQIQELSKRLNNINEELQQQVRDKHGALLQQATHAGRFDTALNSLADDVQQIRSSGYRLRQQVDSQFQLIENRTKVLARLHELSHLLRSSKTLLTLTNKLKGTKDVLKQAELHYELNELIEDPDMKKIEFVQAARNYVINSKQKIRNLTQMQLVTGLQERNEQQVCNALKIFMNFNTLEKSMDNLITTFISDLEQALKECFAGNDISVMGKNDPSTKPLSSSPKSSAAMRGPGKTPQLTTTQNFRAKFWKSLHWLIYDELYEYCTQVLLLNKALEQVQLGGMVISPNGEYLVQSKFWQATQELMRKYFTDCPAHITQTLQEGLSKLLSSVRGFEERVNREFLFDEQLFIPLEVGYVSKCGANMKACLAGVDLPNNETVDNFIRVAATELSNALVDTRLSNSVSAVFISCSKDFCTKLESQIKLGPDSVQVVDMPNTQQIQNTLLANILYYFKDSVRRMLRDLGQQLDKTQSSAKNDITKSLEHADLLITTILQQIMNSIISTINIIILSIHREPGLNTEKISTSGPSMYMKELQEFIQRVWTNHISAYEDNDIVTKCAHEVAKRCIDFFIHNLSIMRPISHAGRQRLKNDCAHMENALKPLCSNISELGNSARMLRAMSFLIIQNPTELVKQNIGTDSLVPSYIILLLLFGHGSAELQSPHTTVNWSNERLIEWLEGHSEREKLELISGALQRYRDSVRRKKSEQYDEVYPLMVEFFEKASKNDN
;
A
#
# COMPACT_ATOMS: atom_id res chain seq x y z
N MET A 1 -57.53 77.37 20.16
CA MET A 1 -57.62 78.84 20.30
C MET A 1 -58.05 79.43 18.95
N VAL A 2 -59.28 79.55 18.47
CA VAL A 2 -60.65 79.26 18.92
C VAL A 2 -60.89 79.45 20.41
N GLN A 3 -61.01 80.72 20.81
CA GLN A 3 -61.94 81.25 21.81
C GLN A 3 -61.81 82.77 21.70
N GLN A 4 -62.94 83.49 21.59
CA GLN A 4 -63.11 84.94 21.38
C GLN A 4 -63.11 85.45 19.92
N THR A 5 -64.26 85.37 19.24
CA THR A 5 -64.97 86.54 18.66
C THR A 5 -66.25 86.07 17.94
N THR A 6 -67.15 85.50 18.73
CA THR A 6 -68.48 85.01 18.32
C THR A 6 -69.60 85.94 18.82
N THR A 7 -69.33 87.24 19.00
CA THR A 7 -70.22 88.13 19.80
C THR A 7 -70.75 89.39 19.09
N SER A 8 -70.62 89.55 17.77
CA SER A 8 -71.04 90.80 17.08
C SER A 8 -72.02 90.68 15.92
N LEU A 9 -72.52 89.49 15.56
CA LEU A 9 -73.39 89.30 14.39
C LEU A 9 -74.84 88.91 14.70
N GLN A 10 -75.30 89.05 15.95
CA GLN A 10 -76.63 88.58 16.39
C GLN A 10 -77.65 89.70 16.68
N LYS A 11 -77.53 90.90 16.08
CA LYS A 11 -78.38 92.05 16.46
C LYS A 11 -79.05 92.90 15.36
N GLN A 12 -79.04 92.52 14.08
CA GLN A 12 -79.65 93.38 13.04
C GLN A 12 -80.29 92.59 11.89
N GLN A 13 -81.33 91.81 12.19
CA GLN A 13 -82.22 91.24 11.16
C GLN A 13 -83.61 90.92 11.73
N ASN A 14 -84.27 91.95 12.28
CA ASN A 14 -85.72 92.00 12.50
C ASN A 14 -86.12 93.49 12.51
N GLU A 15 -87.29 93.83 11.93
CA GLU A 15 -87.78 95.16 11.50
C GLU A 15 -87.38 95.51 10.05
N CYS A 16 -88.26 95.86 9.11
CA CYS A 16 -89.71 96.02 9.14
C CYS A 16 -90.21 96.00 7.67
N ILE A 17 -91.33 95.32 7.46
CA ILE A 17 -92.23 95.43 6.31
C ILE A 17 -93.38 96.29 6.82
N ASP A 18 -93.66 97.44 6.19
CA ASP A 18 -94.97 98.13 6.14
C ASP A 18 -94.81 99.47 5.39
N ASP A 19 -95.67 99.71 4.39
CA ASP A 19 -96.20 101.02 3.92
C ASP A 19 -96.68 100.94 2.45
N ASP A 20 -97.77 100.19 2.20
CA ASP A 20 -98.39 100.01 0.87
C ASP A 20 -99.89 100.45 0.83
N GLU A 21 -100.36 101.29 1.76
CA GLU A 21 -101.78 101.74 1.83
C GLU A 21 -101.91 103.28 1.89
N ASP A 22 -102.03 104.03 0.77
CA ASP A 22 -102.74 105.34 0.82
C ASP A 22 -103.19 106.04 -0.50
N ILE A 23 -103.41 105.39 -1.66
CA ILE A 23 -103.95 106.14 -2.84
C ILE A 23 -105.01 105.37 -3.64
N THR A 24 -105.62 104.35 -3.04
CA THR A 24 -106.91 103.80 -3.50
C THR A 24 -108.10 104.69 -3.09
N ALA A 25 -107.88 105.74 -2.29
CA ALA A 25 -108.93 106.61 -1.74
C ALA A 25 -109.38 107.80 -2.63
N SER A 26 -108.61 108.20 -3.66
CA SER A 26 -108.92 109.42 -4.43
C SER A 26 -109.86 109.21 -5.64
N LEU A 27 -110.49 108.04 -5.78
CA LEU A 27 -111.44 107.72 -6.86
C LEU A 27 -112.93 107.89 -6.48
N ALA A 28 -113.26 108.28 -5.24
CA ALA A 28 -114.66 108.25 -4.76
C ALA A 28 -115.38 109.61 -4.57
N ALA A 29 -114.72 110.76 -4.77
CA ALA A 29 -115.34 112.07 -4.59
C ALA A 29 -115.94 112.64 -5.91
N MET A 30 -117.05 112.02 -6.31
CA MET A 30 -118.15 112.53 -7.15
C MET A 30 -118.36 114.06 -7.06
N ASN A 31 -118.67 114.82 -8.12
CA ASN A 31 -119.48 114.52 -9.31
C ASN A 31 -118.99 115.31 -10.55
N LEU A 32 -118.28 114.66 -11.46
CA LEU A 32 -118.05 115.15 -12.83
C LEU A 32 -118.15 113.97 -13.81
N THR A 33 -118.73 114.21 -14.98
CA THR A 33 -119.00 113.22 -16.01
C THR A 33 -117.73 112.51 -16.50
N ILE A 34 -117.84 111.20 -16.80
CA ILE A 34 -116.73 110.29 -17.17
C ILE A 34 -115.82 110.82 -18.30
N GLY A 35 -116.33 111.70 -19.17
CA GLY A 35 -115.53 112.35 -20.22
C GLY A 35 -114.57 113.43 -19.72
N ASP A 36 -114.91 114.15 -18.65
CA ASP A 36 -114.14 115.30 -18.17
C ASP A 36 -112.96 114.88 -17.26
N GLN A 37 -113.09 113.75 -16.56
CA GLN A 37 -112.02 113.21 -15.70
C GLN A 37 -110.80 112.72 -16.50
N ILE A 38 -111.01 112.20 -17.71
CA ILE A 38 -109.92 111.73 -18.59
C ILE A 38 -109.10 112.92 -19.13
N GLN A 39 -109.74 114.06 -19.39
CA GLN A 39 -109.04 115.25 -19.89
C GLN A 39 -108.14 115.93 -18.85
N GLU A 40 -108.59 116.05 -17.59
CA GLU A 40 -107.80 116.69 -16.53
C GLU A 40 -106.60 115.81 -16.08
N LEU A 41 -106.76 114.49 -16.07
CA LEU A 41 -105.67 113.53 -15.80
C LEU A 41 -104.56 113.59 -16.87
N SER A 42 -104.93 113.67 -18.16
CA SER A 42 -103.93 113.86 -19.23
C SER A 42 -103.20 115.21 -19.14
N LYS A 43 -103.87 116.26 -18.65
CA LYS A 43 -103.24 117.58 -18.45
C LYS A 43 -102.23 117.57 -17.29
N ARG A 44 -102.54 116.91 -16.17
CA ARG A 44 -101.64 116.80 -15.02
C ARG A 44 -100.43 115.89 -15.26
N LEU A 45 -100.58 114.81 -16.04
CA LEU A 45 -99.49 113.91 -16.39
C LEU A 45 -98.37 114.62 -17.17
N ASN A 46 -98.75 115.53 -18.08
CA ASN A 46 -97.77 116.28 -18.88
C ASN A 46 -97.00 117.32 -18.05
N ASN A 47 -97.63 118.00 -17.09
CA ASN A 47 -96.96 118.98 -16.24
C ASN A 47 -95.94 118.36 -15.27
N ILE A 48 -96.25 117.20 -14.66
CA ILE A 48 -95.32 116.53 -13.72
C ILE A 48 -94.04 116.07 -14.44
N ASN A 49 -94.15 115.69 -15.71
CA ASN A 49 -93.01 115.23 -16.48
C ASN A 49 -92.01 116.36 -16.80
N GLU A 50 -92.47 117.61 -16.94
CA GLU A 50 -91.59 118.76 -17.14
C GLU A 50 -90.83 119.15 -15.85
N GLU A 51 -91.50 119.15 -14.69
CA GLU A 51 -90.87 119.51 -13.40
C GLU A 51 -89.77 118.52 -12.97
N LEU A 52 -89.97 117.22 -13.23
CA LEU A 52 -89.02 116.15 -12.87
C LEU A 52 -87.73 116.22 -13.70
N GLN A 53 -87.77 116.75 -14.93
CA GLN A 53 -86.57 116.97 -15.74
C GLN A 53 -85.71 118.13 -15.23
N GLN A 54 -86.29 119.11 -14.53
CA GLN A 54 -85.57 120.29 -14.07
C GLN A 54 -84.79 120.02 -12.77
N GLN A 55 -85.36 119.28 -11.80
CA GLN A 55 -84.67 118.95 -10.54
C GLN A 55 -83.45 118.03 -10.71
N VAL A 56 -83.45 117.14 -11.70
CA VAL A 56 -82.35 116.19 -11.95
C VAL A 56 -81.08 116.88 -12.47
N ARG A 57 -81.19 118.06 -13.11
CA ARG A 57 -80.03 118.78 -13.67
C ARG A 57 -79.15 119.45 -12.62
N ASP A 58 -79.72 120.03 -11.57
CA ASP A 58 -78.97 120.93 -10.67
C ASP A 58 -78.10 120.21 -9.60
N LYS A 59 -78.41 118.98 -9.17
CA LYS A 59 -77.71 118.31 -8.05
C LYS A 59 -76.69 117.22 -8.43
N HIS A 60 -76.29 117.13 -9.69
CA HIS A 60 -75.42 116.06 -10.19
C HIS A 60 -73.95 116.14 -9.70
N GLY A 61 -73.42 117.35 -9.43
CA GLY A 61 -71.98 117.55 -9.20
C GLY A 61 -71.42 117.06 -7.85
N ALA A 62 -72.18 117.18 -6.76
CA ALA A 62 -71.69 116.82 -5.42
C ALA A 62 -71.68 115.30 -5.16
N LEU A 63 -72.59 114.55 -5.79
CA LEU A 63 -72.64 113.08 -5.69
C LEU A 63 -71.42 112.41 -6.34
N LEU A 64 -70.84 113.05 -7.36
CA LEU A 64 -69.74 112.50 -8.15
C LEU A 64 -68.42 112.35 -7.36
N GLN A 65 -68.07 113.26 -6.45
CA GLN A 65 -66.77 113.21 -5.77
C GLN A 65 -66.68 112.14 -4.66
N GLN A 66 -67.75 111.94 -3.88
CA GLN A 66 -67.76 110.94 -2.80
C GLN A 66 -67.83 109.51 -3.35
N ALA A 67 -68.50 109.32 -4.49
CA ALA A 67 -68.45 108.10 -5.27
C ALA A 67 -67.05 107.83 -5.85
N THR A 68 -66.26 108.87 -6.15
CA THR A 68 -64.93 108.70 -6.78
C THR A 68 -63.89 108.11 -5.80
N HIS A 69 -63.91 108.48 -4.52
CA HIS A 69 -62.95 107.95 -3.52
C HIS A 69 -63.29 106.54 -3.05
N ALA A 70 -64.58 106.24 -2.82
CA ALA A 70 -65.05 104.88 -2.55
C ALA A 70 -64.76 103.97 -3.76
N GLY A 71 -64.98 104.46 -4.98
CA GLY A 71 -64.66 103.74 -6.21
C GLY A 71 -63.17 103.40 -6.31
N ARG A 72 -62.24 104.30 -6.00
CA ARG A 72 -60.79 104.03 -6.10
C ARG A 72 -60.27 103.00 -5.11
N PHE A 73 -60.77 102.98 -3.87
CA PHE A 73 -60.34 102.00 -2.86
C PHE A 73 -60.91 100.61 -3.15
N ASP A 74 -62.17 100.57 -3.59
CA ASP A 74 -62.83 99.37 -4.09
C ASP A 74 -62.07 98.81 -5.32
N THR A 75 -61.61 99.69 -6.22
CA THR A 75 -60.79 99.28 -7.38
C THR A 75 -59.47 98.64 -6.95
N ALA A 76 -58.76 99.17 -5.95
CA ALA A 76 -57.48 98.63 -5.51
C ALA A 76 -57.60 97.32 -4.71
N LEU A 77 -58.64 97.17 -3.88
CA LEU A 77 -58.95 95.91 -3.19
C LEU A 77 -59.38 94.83 -4.17
N ASN A 78 -60.21 95.19 -5.17
CA ASN A 78 -60.58 94.28 -6.24
C ASN A 78 -59.35 93.88 -7.06
N SER A 79 -58.43 94.81 -7.36
CA SER A 79 -57.17 94.49 -8.06
C SER A 79 -56.25 93.55 -7.26
N LEU A 80 -56.10 93.73 -5.94
CA LEU A 80 -55.27 92.85 -5.11
C LEU A 80 -55.91 91.46 -4.90
N ALA A 81 -57.24 91.42 -4.75
CA ALA A 81 -57.98 90.17 -4.71
C ALA A 81 -57.84 89.41 -6.04
N ASP A 82 -57.95 90.12 -7.17
CA ASP A 82 -57.73 89.59 -8.52
C ASP A 82 -56.29 89.09 -8.70
N ASP A 83 -55.27 89.83 -8.26
CA ASP A 83 -53.86 89.42 -8.39
C ASP A 83 -53.55 88.17 -7.53
N VAL A 84 -54.04 88.10 -6.30
CA VAL A 84 -53.88 86.91 -5.44
C VAL A 84 -54.62 85.71 -6.05
N GLN A 85 -55.80 85.94 -6.63
CA GLN A 85 -56.56 84.91 -7.32
C GLN A 85 -55.89 84.49 -8.63
N GLN A 86 -55.23 85.39 -9.35
CA GLN A 86 -54.40 85.11 -10.52
C GLN A 86 -53.13 84.33 -10.16
N ILE A 87 -52.44 84.65 -9.07
CA ILE A 87 -51.25 83.91 -8.63
C ILE A 87 -51.65 82.51 -8.15
N ARG A 88 -52.74 82.39 -7.36
CA ARG A 88 -53.25 81.06 -6.95
C ARG A 88 -53.67 80.24 -8.15
N SER A 89 -54.43 80.81 -9.08
CA SER A 89 -54.85 80.11 -10.30
C SER A 89 -53.66 79.76 -11.19
N SER A 90 -52.65 80.63 -11.31
CA SER A 90 -51.40 80.34 -12.04
C SER A 90 -50.58 79.24 -11.38
N GLY A 91 -50.49 79.21 -10.05
CA GLY A 91 -49.86 78.14 -9.28
C GLY A 91 -50.59 76.81 -9.41
N TYR A 92 -51.93 76.81 -9.35
CA TYR A 92 -52.75 75.62 -9.62
C TYR A 92 -52.60 75.15 -11.07
N ARG A 93 -52.58 76.07 -12.05
CA ARG A 93 -52.35 75.74 -13.47
C ARG A 93 -50.96 75.17 -13.72
N LEU A 94 -49.92 75.74 -13.12
CA LEU A 94 -48.55 75.21 -13.24
C LEU A 94 -48.45 73.83 -12.60
N ARG A 95 -49.02 73.64 -11.40
CA ARG A 95 -49.10 72.32 -10.75
C ARG A 95 -49.84 71.32 -11.63
N GLN A 96 -51.00 71.68 -12.18
CA GLN A 96 -51.77 70.80 -13.05
C GLN A 96 -51.04 70.50 -14.38
N GLN A 97 -50.31 71.47 -14.94
CA GLN A 97 -49.47 71.24 -16.11
C GLN A 97 -48.31 70.29 -15.79
N VAL A 98 -47.58 70.50 -14.70
CA VAL A 98 -46.47 69.61 -14.31
C VAL A 98 -46.97 68.20 -13.96
N ASP A 99 -48.06 68.09 -13.20
CA ASP A 99 -48.63 66.81 -12.79
C ASP A 99 -49.20 66.04 -14.01
N SER A 100 -49.88 66.74 -14.93
CA SER A 100 -50.33 66.13 -16.19
C SER A 100 -49.16 65.70 -17.09
N GLN A 101 -48.09 66.48 -17.18
CA GLN A 101 -46.89 66.07 -17.93
C GLN A 101 -46.17 64.89 -17.26
N PHE A 102 -46.08 64.86 -15.93
CA PHE A 102 -45.51 63.74 -15.19
C PHE A 102 -46.32 62.47 -15.39
N GLN A 103 -47.65 62.52 -15.22
CA GLN A 103 -48.55 61.40 -15.48
C GLN A 103 -48.47 60.93 -16.94
N LEU A 104 -48.35 61.85 -17.90
CA LEU A 104 -48.18 61.50 -19.31
C LEU A 104 -46.84 60.77 -19.56
N ILE A 105 -45.74 61.26 -18.98
CA ILE A 105 -44.41 60.62 -19.10
C ILE A 105 -44.40 59.27 -18.39
N GLU A 106 -44.94 59.17 -17.18
CA GLU A 106 -45.03 57.92 -16.43
C GLU A 106 -45.85 56.87 -17.21
N ASN A 107 -46.99 57.27 -17.77
CA ASN A 107 -47.80 56.40 -18.61
C ASN A 107 -47.06 55.98 -19.89
N ARG A 108 -46.36 56.90 -20.57
CA ARG A 108 -45.56 56.57 -21.77
C ARG A 108 -44.41 55.64 -21.44
N THR A 109 -43.73 55.82 -20.30
CA THR A 109 -42.64 54.93 -19.85
C THR A 109 -43.18 53.54 -19.49
N LYS A 110 -44.33 53.45 -18.81
CA LYS A 110 -45.00 52.16 -18.54
C LYS A 110 -45.44 51.46 -19.82
N VAL A 111 -46.00 52.20 -20.79
CA VAL A 111 -46.38 51.65 -22.09
C VAL A 111 -45.15 51.19 -22.86
N LEU A 112 -44.05 51.95 -22.85
CA LEU A 112 -42.81 51.58 -23.50
C LEU A 112 -42.18 50.33 -22.87
N ALA A 113 -42.17 50.23 -21.54
CA ALA A 113 -41.68 49.06 -20.82
C ALA A 113 -42.47 47.80 -21.19
N ARG A 114 -43.82 47.88 -21.16
CA ARG A 114 -44.70 46.78 -21.58
C ARG A 114 -44.51 46.41 -23.06
N LEU A 115 -44.30 47.39 -23.93
CA LEU A 115 -44.09 47.16 -25.35
C LEU A 115 -42.73 46.51 -25.62
N HIS A 116 -41.70 46.88 -24.85
CA HIS A 116 -40.38 46.26 -24.91
C HIS A 116 -40.43 44.80 -24.44
N GLU A 117 -41.11 44.54 -23.32
CA GLU A 117 -41.34 43.18 -22.80
C GLU A 117 -42.12 42.32 -23.81
N LEU A 118 -43.21 42.86 -24.39
CA LEU A 118 -43.96 42.19 -25.45
C LEU A 118 -43.10 41.93 -26.70
N SER A 119 -42.25 42.89 -27.10
CA SER A 119 -41.35 42.74 -28.23
C SER A 119 -40.30 41.66 -27.98
N HIS A 120 -39.76 41.60 -26.76
CA HIS A 120 -38.84 40.55 -26.34
C HIS A 120 -39.52 39.18 -26.40
N LEU A 121 -40.70 39.03 -25.78
CA LEU A 121 -41.47 37.78 -25.81
C LEU A 121 -41.85 37.34 -27.22
N LEU A 122 -42.21 38.27 -28.11
CA LEU A 122 -42.48 37.97 -29.52
C LEU A 122 -41.22 37.53 -30.29
N ARG A 123 -40.08 38.16 -30.05
CA ARG A 123 -38.79 37.77 -30.66
C ARG A 123 -38.34 36.40 -30.16
N SER A 124 -38.43 36.14 -28.86
CA SER A 124 -38.14 34.83 -28.25
C SER A 124 -39.11 33.75 -28.73
N SER A 125 -40.39 34.07 -28.87
CA SER A 125 -41.39 33.16 -29.47
C SER A 125 -41.11 32.87 -30.93
N LYS A 126 -40.76 33.89 -31.73
CA LYS A 126 -40.40 33.72 -33.15
C LYS A 126 -39.15 32.86 -33.32
N THR A 127 -38.10 33.12 -32.54
CA THR A 127 -36.85 32.34 -32.59
C THR A 127 -37.11 30.90 -32.19
N LEU A 128 -37.84 30.64 -31.09
CA LEU A 128 -38.23 29.30 -30.68
C LEU A 128 -39.02 28.57 -31.77
N LEU A 129 -40.03 29.20 -32.37
CA LEU A 129 -40.81 28.58 -33.46
C LEU A 129 -39.96 28.32 -34.71
N THR A 130 -39.07 29.24 -35.07
CA THR A 130 -38.19 29.10 -36.24
C THR A 130 -37.19 27.96 -36.03
N LEU A 131 -36.57 27.88 -34.86
CA LEU A 131 -35.66 26.80 -34.48
C LEU A 131 -36.40 25.47 -34.34
N THR A 132 -37.62 25.45 -33.81
CA THR A 132 -38.46 24.24 -33.75
C THR A 132 -38.81 23.73 -35.14
N ASN A 133 -39.09 24.62 -36.10
CA ASN A 133 -39.34 24.22 -37.49
C ASN A 133 -38.07 23.72 -38.18
N LYS A 134 -36.91 24.32 -37.91
CA LYS A 134 -35.62 23.80 -38.38
C LYS A 134 -35.34 22.41 -37.80
N LEU A 135 -35.59 22.21 -36.50
CA LEU A 135 -35.45 20.91 -35.83
C LEU A 135 -36.33 19.84 -36.48
N LYS A 136 -37.58 20.16 -36.85
CA LYS A 136 -38.48 19.25 -37.58
C LYS A 136 -37.96 18.88 -38.98
N GLY A 137 -37.21 19.77 -39.63
CA GLY A 137 -36.68 19.57 -40.98
C GLY A 137 -35.31 18.89 -41.04
N THR A 138 -34.54 18.90 -39.95
CA THR A 138 -33.21 18.26 -39.88
C THR A 138 -33.35 16.77 -39.61
N LYS A 139 -32.68 15.92 -40.42
CA LYS A 139 -32.64 14.45 -40.24
C LYS A 139 -31.42 13.94 -39.47
N ASP A 140 -30.36 14.75 -39.41
CA ASP A 140 -29.07 14.39 -38.78
C ASP A 140 -29.12 14.60 -37.26
N VAL A 141 -28.83 13.55 -36.50
CA VAL A 141 -28.98 13.50 -35.03
C VAL A 141 -27.99 14.42 -34.31
N LEU A 142 -26.78 14.60 -34.85
CA LEU A 142 -25.77 15.51 -34.29
C LEU A 142 -26.21 16.96 -34.39
N LYS A 143 -26.69 17.36 -35.58
CA LYS A 143 -27.23 18.71 -35.81
C LYS A 143 -28.53 18.96 -35.05
N GLN A 144 -29.36 17.94 -34.87
CA GLN A 144 -30.51 18.02 -33.97
C GLN A 144 -30.06 18.32 -32.54
N ALA A 145 -29.00 17.68 -32.04
CA ALA A 145 -28.47 17.92 -30.70
C ALA A 145 -27.91 19.34 -30.53
N GLU A 146 -27.22 19.90 -31.53
CA GLU A 146 -26.77 21.30 -31.54
C GLU A 146 -27.95 22.29 -31.49
N LEU A 147 -28.99 22.06 -32.31
CA LEU A 147 -30.21 22.88 -32.29
C LEU A 147 -30.95 22.76 -30.95
N HIS A 148 -30.91 21.59 -30.31
CA HIS A 148 -31.48 21.40 -28.97
C HIS A 148 -30.68 22.11 -27.88
N TYR A 149 -29.36 22.27 -28.03
CA TYR A 149 -28.54 23.06 -27.12
C TYR A 149 -28.97 24.54 -27.14
N GLU A 150 -29.09 25.13 -28.34
CA GLU A 150 -29.58 26.50 -28.51
C GLU A 150 -31.03 26.67 -28.02
N LEU A 151 -31.88 25.66 -28.22
CA LEU A 151 -33.26 25.68 -27.75
C LEU A 151 -33.38 25.51 -26.23
N ASN A 152 -32.38 24.96 -25.54
CA ASN A 152 -32.49 24.68 -24.10
C ASN A 152 -32.62 25.97 -23.28
N GLU A 153 -31.82 26.99 -23.59
CA GLU A 153 -31.90 28.30 -22.92
C GLU A 153 -33.27 28.97 -23.13
N LEU A 154 -33.83 28.87 -24.34
CA LEU A 154 -35.14 29.43 -24.67
C LEU A 154 -36.33 28.67 -24.05
N ILE A 155 -36.15 27.40 -23.69
CA ILE A 155 -37.19 26.54 -23.08
C ILE A 155 -37.26 26.68 -21.56
N GLU A 156 -36.14 27.04 -20.94
CA GLU A 156 -36.01 27.22 -19.49
C GLU A 156 -36.61 28.56 -19.02
N ASP A 157 -36.71 29.56 -19.91
CA ASP A 157 -37.33 30.87 -19.65
C ASP A 157 -38.76 30.73 -19.05
N PRO A 158 -38.99 31.27 -17.83
CA PRO A 158 -40.26 31.16 -17.12
C PRO A 158 -41.43 31.88 -17.82
N ASP A 159 -41.18 32.94 -18.59
CA ASP A 159 -42.24 33.71 -19.23
C ASP A 159 -42.80 32.98 -20.47
N MET A 160 -41.95 32.20 -21.13
CA MET A 160 -42.31 31.34 -22.26
C MET A 160 -43.18 30.14 -21.84
N LYS A 161 -43.18 29.75 -20.56
CA LYS A 161 -44.01 28.65 -20.04
C LYS A 161 -45.50 28.99 -19.98
N LYS A 162 -45.84 30.29 -19.90
CA LYS A 162 -47.22 30.79 -19.72
C LYS A 162 -47.95 31.04 -21.04
N ILE A 163 -47.27 30.94 -22.19
CA ILE A 163 -47.81 31.27 -23.51
C ILE A 163 -48.39 30.02 -24.19
N GLU A 164 -49.71 29.95 -24.37
CA GLU A 164 -50.41 28.76 -24.89
C GLU A 164 -49.95 28.33 -26.29
N PHE A 165 -49.76 29.27 -27.23
CA PHE A 165 -49.38 28.92 -28.61
C PHE A 165 -47.94 28.38 -28.73
N VAL A 166 -47.06 28.70 -27.77
CA VAL A 166 -45.67 28.22 -27.72
C VAL A 166 -45.60 26.85 -27.05
N GLN A 167 -46.56 26.51 -26.20
CA GLN A 167 -46.55 25.29 -25.40
C GLN A 167 -46.56 24.01 -26.24
N ALA A 168 -47.25 24.03 -27.39
CA ALA A 168 -47.21 22.92 -28.35
C ALA A 168 -45.81 22.70 -28.96
N ALA A 169 -45.11 23.78 -29.31
CA ALA A 169 -43.74 23.72 -29.81
C ALA A 169 -42.78 23.24 -28.71
N ARG A 170 -42.94 23.76 -27.48
CA ARG A 170 -42.15 23.37 -26.31
C ARG A 170 -42.29 21.88 -25.98
N ASN A 171 -43.52 21.36 -25.96
CA ASN A 171 -43.78 19.94 -25.72
C ASN A 171 -43.16 19.06 -26.82
N TYR A 172 -43.19 19.51 -28.08
CA TYR A 172 -42.51 18.81 -29.17
C TYR A 172 -40.99 18.75 -28.96
N VAL A 173 -40.36 19.88 -28.58
CA VAL A 173 -38.91 19.91 -28.32
C VAL A 173 -38.52 19.04 -27.13
N ILE A 174 -39.29 19.06 -26.03
CA ILE A 174 -39.06 18.18 -24.86
C ILE A 174 -39.15 16.70 -25.24
N ASN A 175 -40.22 16.31 -25.96
CA ASN A 175 -40.40 14.93 -26.41
C ASN A 175 -39.32 14.50 -27.40
N SER A 176 -38.90 15.40 -28.30
CA SER A 176 -37.81 15.15 -29.25
C SER A 176 -36.47 14.98 -28.52
N LYS A 177 -36.15 15.83 -27.54
CA LYS A 177 -34.96 15.72 -26.69
C LYS A 177 -34.92 14.37 -25.96
N GLN A 178 -36.04 13.93 -25.38
CA GLN A 178 -36.13 12.61 -24.73
C GLN A 178 -35.93 11.45 -25.71
N LYS A 179 -36.53 11.50 -26.90
CA LYS A 179 -36.37 10.46 -27.93
C LYS A 179 -34.93 10.36 -28.40
N ILE A 180 -34.29 11.49 -28.71
CA ILE A 180 -32.88 11.51 -29.13
C ILE A 180 -32.01 10.98 -28.00
N ARG A 181 -32.22 11.41 -26.75
CA ARG A 181 -31.46 10.90 -25.61
C ARG A 181 -31.56 9.37 -25.47
N ASN A 182 -32.76 8.80 -25.59
CA ASN A 182 -32.94 7.35 -25.50
C ASN A 182 -32.29 6.63 -26.69
N LEU A 183 -32.38 7.19 -27.90
CA LEU A 183 -31.76 6.64 -29.10
C LEU A 183 -30.23 6.71 -29.00
N THR A 184 -29.66 7.82 -28.51
CA THR A 184 -28.23 7.98 -28.27
C THR A 184 -27.73 7.05 -27.16
N GLN A 185 -28.52 6.82 -26.10
CA GLN A 185 -28.19 5.83 -25.07
C GLN A 185 -28.10 4.42 -25.65
N MET A 186 -29.08 4.03 -26.47
CA MET A 186 -29.04 2.74 -27.18
C MET A 186 -27.86 2.66 -28.15
N GLN A 187 -27.59 3.72 -28.93
CA GLN A 187 -26.44 3.77 -29.82
C GLN A 187 -25.11 3.67 -29.08
N LEU A 188 -25.01 4.22 -27.87
CA LEU A 188 -23.81 4.12 -27.04
C LEU A 188 -23.63 2.69 -26.54
N VAL A 189 -24.67 2.06 -25.99
CA VAL A 189 -24.61 0.66 -25.52
C VAL A 189 -24.29 -0.30 -26.67
N THR A 190 -25.01 -0.19 -27.80
CA THR A 190 -24.74 -1.00 -29.00
C THR A 190 -23.36 -0.71 -29.58
N GLY A 191 -22.92 0.56 -29.58
CA GLY A 191 -21.61 0.96 -30.06
C GLY A 191 -20.46 0.40 -29.20
N LEU A 192 -20.67 0.29 -27.89
CA LEU A 192 -19.72 -0.33 -26.96
C LEU A 192 -19.67 -1.86 -27.17
N GLN A 193 -20.83 -2.52 -27.35
CA GLN A 193 -20.91 -3.96 -27.61
C GLN A 193 -20.30 -4.35 -28.97
N GLU A 194 -20.59 -3.61 -30.03
CA GLU A 194 -20.07 -3.84 -31.38
C GLU A 194 -18.62 -3.31 -31.56
N ARG A 195 -18.05 -2.70 -30.52
CA ARG A 195 -16.72 -2.07 -30.50
C ARG A 195 -16.51 -1.03 -31.62
N ASN A 196 -17.58 -0.31 -31.96
CA ASN A 196 -17.57 0.69 -33.02
C ASN A 196 -17.18 2.08 -32.47
N GLU A 197 -15.88 2.41 -32.57
CA GLU A 197 -15.29 3.67 -32.10
C GLU A 197 -16.01 4.91 -32.65
N GLN A 198 -16.43 4.90 -33.92
CA GLN A 198 -17.13 6.04 -34.54
C GLN A 198 -18.51 6.27 -33.93
N GLN A 199 -19.24 5.19 -33.68
CA GLN A 199 -20.58 5.25 -33.09
C GLN A 199 -20.52 5.71 -31.62
N VAL A 200 -19.52 5.25 -30.86
CA VAL A 200 -19.25 5.70 -29.49
C VAL A 200 -18.89 7.19 -29.48
N CYS A 201 -17.94 7.64 -30.32
CA CYS A 201 -17.57 9.05 -30.44
C CYS A 201 -18.76 9.95 -30.83
N ASN A 202 -19.60 9.51 -31.77
CA ASN A 202 -20.79 10.26 -32.17
C ASN A 202 -21.81 10.35 -31.03
N ALA A 203 -22.05 9.26 -30.29
CA ALA A 203 -22.93 9.26 -29.14
C ALA A 203 -22.41 10.17 -28.01
N LEU A 204 -21.10 10.15 -27.74
CA LEU A 204 -20.46 11.02 -26.76
C LEU A 204 -20.57 12.51 -27.14
N LYS A 205 -20.35 12.86 -28.42
CA LYS A 205 -20.54 14.22 -28.93
C LYS A 205 -21.99 14.69 -28.75
N ILE A 206 -22.97 13.82 -29.02
CA ILE A 206 -24.38 14.12 -28.79
C ILE A 206 -24.67 14.34 -27.29
N PHE A 207 -24.11 13.51 -26.39
CA PHE A 207 -24.27 13.68 -24.95
C PHE A 207 -23.60 14.94 -24.39
N MET A 208 -22.47 15.35 -24.98
CA MET A 208 -21.79 16.61 -24.68
C MET A 208 -22.64 17.80 -25.07
N ASN A 209 -23.22 17.79 -26.28
CA ASN A 209 -24.13 18.84 -26.76
C ASN A 209 -25.42 18.93 -25.92
N PHE A 210 -25.87 17.85 -25.28
CA PHE A 210 -27.00 17.88 -24.36
C PHE A 210 -26.64 18.27 -22.91
N ASN A 211 -25.35 18.50 -22.62
CA ASN A 211 -24.81 18.74 -21.27
C ASN A 211 -25.22 17.65 -20.25
N THR A 212 -25.32 16.40 -20.73
CA THR A 212 -25.74 15.23 -19.93
C THR A 212 -24.67 14.14 -19.83
N LEU A 213 -23.45 14.42 -20.28
CA LEU A 213 -22.35 13.46 -20.35
C LEU A 213 -22.05 12.82 -18.98
N GLU A 214 -21.89 13.63 -17.93
CA GLU A 214 -21.60 13.11 -16.58
C GLU A 214 -22.68 12.13 -16.09
N LYS A 215 -23.96 12.51 -16.24
CA LYS A 215 -25.10 11.65 -15.88
C LYS A 215 -25.16 10.37 -16.72
N SER A 216 -24.81 10.42 -18.01
CA SER A 216 -24.81 9.22 -18.85
C SER A 216 -23.63 8.29 -18.52
N MET A 217 -22.46 8.85 -18.19
CA MET A 217 -21.30 8.07 -17.73
C MET A 217 -21.59 7.40 -16.37
N ASP A 218 -22.14 8.13 -15.40
CA ASP A 218 -22.51 7.55 -14.10
C ASP A 218 -23.59 6.46 -14.25
N ASN A 219 -24.58 6.66 -15.13
CA ASN A 219 -25.58 5.64 -15.43
C ASN A 219 -24.96 4.41 -16.10
N LEU A 220 -23.99 4.59 -17.00
CA LEU A 220 -23.28 3.47 -17.63
C LEU A 220 -22.45 2.68 -16.63
N ILE A 221 -21.67 3.36 -15.77
CA ILE A 221 -20.93 2.71 -14.69
C ILE A 221 -21.90 1.95 -13.77
N THR A 222 -23.01 2.58 -13.37
CA THR A 222 -24.04 1.93 -12.54
C THR A 222 -24.64 0.69 -13.22
N THR A 223 -24.87 0.75 -14.54
CA THR A 223 -25.37 -0.39 -15.31
C THR A 223 -24.34 -1.52 -15.35
N PHE A 224 -23.08 -1.23 -15.70
CA PHE A 224 -22.01 -2.25 -15.70
C PHE A 224 -21.78 -2.87 -14.33
N ILE A 225 -21.81 -2.08 -13.26
CA ILE A 225 -21.67 -2.58 -11.88
C ILE A 225 -22.88 -3.43 -11.48
N SER A 226 -24.11 -3.07 -11.88
CA SER A 226 -25.31 -3.86 -11.62
C SER A 226 -25.29 -5.20 -12.36
N ASP A 227 -24.83 -5.21 -13.62
CA ASP A 227 -24.71 -6.42 -14.43
C ASP A 227 -23.61 -7.34 -13.84
N LEU A 228 -22.47 -6.77 -13.45
CA LEU A 228 -21.41 -7.48 -12.71
C LEU A 228 -21.90 -8.01 -11.36
N GLU A 229 -22.71 -7.25 -10.62
CA GLU A 229 -23.31 -7.70 -9.37
C GLU A 229 -24.24 -8.90 -9.59
N GLN A 230 -25.02 -8.90 -10.66
CA GLN A 230 -25.87 -10.04 -11.01
C GLN A 230 -25.03 -11.26 -11.41
N ALA A 231 -24.02 -11.09 -12.25
CA ALA A 231 -23.10 -12.16 -12.65
C ALA A 231 -22.37 -12.75 -11.42
N LEU A 232 -21.94 -11.91 -10.48
CA LEU A 232 -21.38 -12.33 -9.19
C LEU A 232 -22.40 -13.13 -8.38
N LYS A 233 -23.64 -12.64 -8.19
CA LYS A 233 -24.68 -13.40 -7.46
C LYS A 233 -24.90 -14.78 -8.05
N GLU A 234 -24.95 -14.88 -9.38
CA GLU A 234 -25.14 -16.15 -10.08
C GLU A 234 -23.92 -17.09 -9.94
N CYS A 235 -22.70 -16.54 -9.93
CA CYS A 235 -21.46 -17.30 -9.68
C CYS A 235 -21.44 -17.89 -8.27
N PHE A 236 -21.79 -17.10 -7.26
CA PHE A 236 -21.82 -17.52 -5.86
C PHE A 236 -23.00 -18.46 -5.56
N ALA A 237 -24.07 -18.44 -6.37
CA ALA A 237 -25.20 -19.36 -6.28
C ALA A 237 -24.93 -20.76 -6.90
N GLY A 238 -23.85 -20.92 -7.68
CA GLY A 238 -23.44 -22.20 -8.26
C GLY A 238 -24.27 -22.66 -9.48
N ASN A 239 -24.89 -21.72 -10.21
CA ASN A 239 -25.65 -22.00 -11.42
C ASN A 239 -24.74 -22.34 -12.63
N ASP A 240 -25.23 -23.12 -13.60
CA ASP A 240 -24.46 -23.48 -14.80
C ASP A 240 -24.19 -22.25 -15.69
N ILE A 241 -22.98 -22.21 -16.27
CA ILE A 241 -22.53 -21.18 -17.23
C ILE A 241 -23.48 -21.05 -18.44
N SER A 242 -24.20 -22.12 -18.79
CA SER A 242 -25.21 -22.12 -19.86
C SER A 242 -26.46 -21.29 -19.54
N VAL A 243 -26.67 -20.94 -18.26
CA VAL A 243 -27.70 -20.00 -17.83
C VAL A 243 -27.19 -18.56 -17.91
N MET A 244 -25.88 -18.34 -17.68
CA MET A 244 -25.21 -17.03 -17.69
C MET A 244 -24.98 -16.49 -19.12
N GLY A 245 -24.68 -17.34 -20.10
CA GLY A 245 -24.38 -16.92 -21.49
C GLY A 245 -25.59 -16.60 -22.39
N LYS A 246 -26.80 -16.41 -21.85
CA LYS A 246 -28.02 -16.19 -22.65
C LYS A 246 -28.20 -14.74 -23.10
N ASN A 247 -27.21 -14.17 -23.79
CA ASN A 247 -27.36 -12.92 -24.54
C ASN A 247 -26.86 -13.00 -25.99
N ASP A 248 -26.53 -14.19 -26.52
CA ASP A 248 -26.14 -14.37 -27.93
C ASP A 248 -27.27 -15.00 -28.78
N PRO A 249 -27.88 -14.29 -29.74
CA PRO A 249 -28.91 -14.83 -30.64
C PRO A 249 -28.37 -15.74 -31.76
N SER A 250 -27.06 -15.99 -31.87
CA SER A 250 -26.47 -16.42 -33.15
C SER A 250 -25.93 -17.86 -33.26
N THR A 251 -26.13 -18.75 -32.29
CA THR A 251 -25.68 -20.15 -32.43
C THR A 251 -26.76 -21.18 -32.08
N LYS A 252 -27.67 -21.42 -33.03
CA LYS A 252 -28.38 -22.71 -33.13
C LYS A 252 -27.64 -23.61 -34.13
N PRO A 253 -27.07 -24.74 -33.73
CA PRO A 253 -26.83 -25.83 -34.66
C PRO A 253 -28.14 -26.57 -34.89
N LEU A 254 -28.62 -26.55 -36.14
CA LEU A 254 -29.56 -27.54 -36.64
C LEU A 254 -28.88 -28.91 -36.63
N SER A 255 -29.39 -29.85 -35.83
CA SER A 255 -29.45 -31.24 -36.29
C SER A 255 -30.62 -31.98 -35.65
N SER A 256 -31.36 -32.64 -36.53
CA SER A 256 -32.53 -33.47 -36.30
C SER A 256 -32.11 -34.90 -35.93
N SER A 257 -32.67 -35.47 -34.86
CA SER A 257 -33.50 -36.70 -34.89
C SER A 257 -33.86 -37.19 -33.48
N PRO A 258 -35.05 -37.80 -33.27
CA PRO A 258 -35.58 -38.19 -31.97
C PRO A 258 -35.42 -39.69 -31.63
N LYS A 259 -35.72 -40.05 -30.35
CA LYS A 259 -35.76 -41.36 -29.65
C LYS A 259 -34.51 -41.60 -28.80
N SER A 260 -34.54 -42.04 -27.54
CA SER A 260 -35.50 -42.72 -26.64
C SER A 260 -34.99 -42.41 -25.21
N SER A 261 -35.67 -42.51 -24.08
CA SER A 261 -36.76 -43.36 -23.60
C SER A 261 -37.36 -42.67 -22.36
N ALA A 262 -38.67 -42.78 -22.21
CA ALA A 262 -39.38 -42.31 -21.03
C ALA A 262 -39.06 -43.23 -19.83
N ALA A 263 -38.31 -42.72 -18.85
CA ALA A 263 -38.29 -43.28 -17.51
C ALA A 263 -39.29 -42.50 -16.65
N MET A 264 -40.26 -43.24 -16.10
CA MET A 264 -41.38 -42.77 -15.30
C MET A 264 -40.96 -41.80 -14.18
N ARG A 265 -41.68 -40.68 -14.10
CA ARG A 265 -41.67 -39.78 -12.95
C ARG A 265 -42.44 -40.42 -11.79
N GLY A 266 -41.74 -40.74 -10.71
CA GLY A 266 -42.33 -40.90 -9.37
C GLY A 266 -42.22 -39.59 -8.59
N PRO A 267 -43.23 -39.18 -7.80
CA PRO A 267 -43.19 -37.93 -7.06
C PRO A 267 -42.33 -38.12 -5.79
N GLY A 268 -41.33 -37.25 -5.61
CA GLY A 268 -40.53 -37.19 -4.39
C GLY A 268 -39.05 -37.49 -4.59
N LYS A 269 -38.33 -36.61 -5.30
CA LYS A 269 -36.91 -36.36 -5.05
C LYS A 269 -36.62 -34.87 -5.18
N THR A 270 -36.27 -34.26 -4.06
CA THR A 270 -35.57 -32.97 -3.98
C THR A 270 -34.33 -33.00 -4.88
N PRO A 271 -33.95 -31.90 -5.55
CA PRO A 271 -32.78 -31.88 -6.41
C PRO A 271 -31.53 -32.21 -5.58
N GLN A 272 -30.80 -33.27 -5.95
CA GLN A 272 -29.55 -33.65 -5.29
C GLN A 272 -28.41 -32.70 -5.70
N LEU A 273 -28.15 -31.68 -4.88
CA LEU A 273 -26.87 -30.98 -4.78
C LEU A 273 -25.95 -31.73 -3.79
N THR A 274 -25.58 -32.98 -4.11
CA THR A 274 -24.77 -33.82 -3.21
C THR A 274 -23.46 -34.22 -3.86
N THR A 275 -22.49 -33.30 -3.89
CA THR A 275 -21.07 -33.54 -3.54
C THR A 275 -20.33 -32.19 -3.53
N THR A 276 -19.67 -31.85 -2.42
CA THR A 276 -18.90 -30.60 -2.23
C THR A 276 -17.85 -30.38 -3.33
N GLN A 277 -17.29 -31.45 -3.91
CA GLN A 277 -16.34 -31.37 -5.03
C GLN A 277 -16.96 -30.89 -6.35
N ASN A 278 -18.18 -31.31 -6.68
CA ASN A 278 -18.86 -30.87 -7.92
C ASN A 278 -19.22 -29.38 -7.84
N PHE A 279 -19.66 -28.90 -6.68
CA PHE A 279 -19.88 -27.48 -6.44
C PHE A 279 -18.58 -26.68 -6.62
N ARG A 280 -17.48 -27.11 -5.97
CA ARG A 280 -16.17 -26.43 -6.09
C ARG A 280 -15.70 -26.35 -7.54
N ALA A 281 -15.80 -27.45 -8.30
CA ALA A 281 -15.39 -27.47 -9.71
C ALA A 281 -16.22 -26.51 -10.57
N LYS A 282 -17.54 -26.44 -10.34
CA LYS A 282 -18.42 -25.49 -11.03
C LYS A 282 -18.12 -24.05 -10.66
N PHE A 283 -17.97 -23.77 -9.36
CA PHE A 283 -17.66 -22.43 -8.83
C PHE A 283 -16.36 -21.86 -9.42
N TRP A 284 -15.30 -22.66 -9.50
CA TRP A 284 -14.05 -22.19 -10.11
C TRP A 284 -14.16 -21.92 -11.61
N LYS A 285 -14.97 -22.70 -12.34
CA LYS A 285 -15.24 -22.44 -13.76
C LYS A 285 -16.05 -21.16 -13.97
N SER A 286 -17.09 -20.93 -13.16
CA SER A 286 -17.88 -19.70 -13.24
C SER A 286 -17.07 -18.47 -12.82
N LEU A 287 -16.22 -18.59 -11.80
CA LEU A 287 -15.34 -17.50 -11.37
C LEU A 287 -14.27 -17.16 -12.41
N HIS A 288 -13.70 -18.18 -13.08
CA HIS A 288 -12.80 -17.96 -14.20
C HIS A 288 -13.49 -17.25 -15.37
N TRP A 289 -14.71 -17.68 -15.74
CA TRP A 289 -15.52 -17.01 -16.77
C TRP A 289 -15.81 -15.54 -16.42
N LEU A 290 -16.20 -15.27 -15.17
CA LEU A 290 -16.45 -13.90 -14.70
C LEU A 290 -15.21 -13.00 -14.90
N ILE A 291 -14.02 -13.51 -14.57
CA ILE A 291 -12.77 -12.73 -14.67
C ILE A 291 -12.30 -12.62 -16.14
N TYR A 292 -12.31 -13.71 -16.90
CA TYR A 292 -11.70 -13.76 -18.25
C TYR A 292 -12.63 -13.33 -19.38
N ASP A 293 -13.94 -13.41 -19.20
CA ASP A 293 -14.91 -13.12 -20.26
C ASP A 293 -15.69 -11.85 -19.90
N GLU A 294 -16.50 -11.86 -18.83
CA GLU A 294 -17.35 -10.71 -18.47
C GLU A 294 -16.53 -9.47 -18.09
N LEU A 295 -15.67 -9.59 -17.06
CA LEU A 295 -14.89 -8.45 -16.57
C LEU A 295 -13.89 -7.95 -17.62
N TYR A 296 -13.34 -8.85 -18.44
CA TYR A 296 -12.53 -8.49 -19.61
C TYR A 296 -13.30 -7.71 -20.67
N GLU A 297 -14.55 -8.10 -20.96
CA GLU A 297 -15.40 -7.39 -21.92
C GLU A 297 -15.73 -5.98 -21.42
N TYR A 298 -16.14 -5.82 -20.16
CA TYR A 298 -16.41 -4.50 -19.58
C TYR A 298 -15.16 -3.63 -19.50
N CYS A 299 -14.00 -4.18 -19.10
CA CYS A 299 -12.74 -3.43 -19.11
C CYS A 299 -12.38 -2.97 -20.54
N THR A 300 -12.55 -3.82 -21.55
CA THR A 300 -12.31 -3.44 -22.96
C THR A 300 -13.24 -2.32 -23.41
N GLN A 301 -14.52 -2.37 -23.02
CA GLN A 301 -15.50 -1.33 -23.32
C GLN A 301 -15.17 -0.01 -22.61
N VAL A 302 -14.71 -0.05 -21.35
CA VAL A 302 -14.27 1.14 -20.61
C VAL A 302 -13.00 1.74 -21.21
N LEU A 303 -12.06 0.94 -21.71
CA LEU A 303 -10.88 1.43 -22.41
C LEU A 303 -11.25 2.07 -23.75
N LEU A 304 -12.15 1.46 -24.52
CA LEU A 304 -12.69 2.06 -25.74
C LEU A 304 -13.40 3.38 -25.45
N LEU A 305 -14.18 3.43 -24.37
CA LEU A 305 -14.86 4.64 -23.91
C LEU A 305 -13.85 5.74 -23.52
N ASN A 306 -12.77 5.38 -22.80
CA ASN A 306 -11.74 6.34 -22.42
C ASN A 306 -11.01 6.90 -23.65
N LYS A 307 -10.61 6.04 -24.59
CA LYS A 307 -10.02 6.43 -25.87
C LYS A 307 -10.96 7.33 -26.70
N ALA A 308 -12.25 7.00 -26.73
CA ALA A 308 -13.25 7.81 -27.43
C ALA A 308 -13.47 9.17 -26.75
N LEU A 309 -13.45 9.23 -25.40
CA LEU A 309 -13.52 10.48 -24.64
C LEU A 309 -12.30 11.37 -24.92
N GLU A 310 -11.09 10.82 -24.94
CA GLU A 310 -9.86 11.54 -25.30
C GLU A 310 -9.94 12.13 -26.71
N GLN A 311 -10.45 11.37 -27.69
CA GLN A 311 -10.64 11.85 -29.06
C GLN A 311 -11.67 12.98 -29.17
N VAL A 312 -12.73 12.93 -28.37
CA VAL A 312 -13.74 14.00 -28.33
C VAL A 312 -13.18 15.26 -27.66
N GLN A 313 -12.31 15.12 -26.66
CA GLN A 313 -11.62 16.22 -25.99
C GLN A 313 -10.60 16.94 -26.90
N LEU A 314 -9.83 16.18 -27.69
CA LEU A 314 -8.89 16.74 -28.69
C LEU A 314 -9.59 17.51 -29.83
N GLY A 315 -10.90 17.26 -30.03
CA GLY A 315 -11.73 17.87 -31.08
C GLY A 315 -12.21 19.31 -30.83
N GLY A 316 -11.85 19.95 -29.70
CA GLY A 316 -12.00 21.40 -29.55
C GLY A 316 -13.27 21.94 -28.85
N MET A 317 -13.85 21.22 -27.87
CA MET A 317 -14.79 21.82 -26.93
C MET A 317 -14.29 21.64 -25.50
N VAL A 318 -13.92 22.76 -24.87
CA VAL A 318 -13.37 22.87 -23.53
C VAL A 318 -14.31 22.24 -22.50
N ILE A 319 -13.80 21.24 -21.77
CA ILE A 319 -14.35 20.85 -20.47
C ILE A 319 -13.56 21.59 -19.40
N SER A 320 -14.31 22.10 -18.42
CA SER A 320 -13.91 22.76 -17.18
C SER A 320 -12.54 22.35 -16.61
N PRO A 321 -11.76 23.28 -16.01
CA PRO A 321 -10.38 23.05 -15.55
C PRO A 321 -10.17 22.01 -14.44
N ASN A 322 -11.21 21.31 -13.97
CA ASN A 322 -11.14 20.36 -12.85
C ASN A 322 -11.68 18.93 -13.17
N GLY A 323 -12.04 18.63 -14.42
CA GLY A 323 -12.81 17.43 -14.75
C GLY A 323 -12.11 16.45 -15.68
N GLU A 324 -10.98 15.88 -15.28
CA GLU A 324 -10.58 14.59 -15.87
C GLU A 324 -11.70 13.59 -15.59
N TYR A 325 -12.43 13.17 -16.63
CA TYR A 325 -13.40 12.09 -16.51
C TYR A 325 -12.63 10.78 -16.29
N LEU A 326 -12.22 10.54 -15.04
CA LEU A 326 -11.60 9.28 -14.58
C LEU A 326 -12.65 8.16 -14.52
N VAL A 327 -13.36 7.92 -15.62
CA VAL A 327 -14.34 6.84 -15.78
C VAL A 327 -13.67 5.49 -15.53
N GLN A 328 -12.42 5.33 -16.00
CA GLN A 328 -11.59 4.15 -15.74
C GLN A 328 -11.36 3.90 -14.24
N SER A 329 -10.96 4.94 -13.48
CA SER A 329 -10.68 4.80 -12.05
C SER A 329 -11.96 4.62 -11.24
N LYS A 330 -13.03 5.38 -11.53
CA LYS A 330 -14.33 5.24 -10.86
C LYS A 330 -14.94 3.85 -11.06
N PHE A 331 -14.93 3.33 -12.30
CA PHE A 331 -15.40 1.99 -12.60
C PHE A 331 -14.57 0.92 -11.87
N TRP A 332 -13.24 1.06 -11.88
CA TRP A 332 -12.36 0.08 -11.25
C TRP A 332 -12.48 0.07 -9.72
N GLN A 333 -12.54 1.25 -9.08
CA GLN A 333 -12.80 1.37 -7.64
C GLN A 333 -14.14 0.73 -7.25
N ALA A 334 -15.21 1.03 -7.99
CA ALA A 334 -16.52 0.42 -7.74
C ALA A 334 -16.50 -1.11 -7.93
N THR A 335 -15.78 -1.62 -8.93
CA THR A 335 -15.61 -3.06 -9.17
C THR A 335 -14.85 -3.74 -8.04
N GLN A 336 -13.76 -3.10 -7.55
CA GLN A 336 -12.97 -3.61 -6.42
C GLN A 336 -13.77 -3.61 -5.11
N GLU A 337 -14.56 -2.56 -4.85
CA GLU A 337 -15.46 -2.51 -3.69
C GLU A 337 -16.54 -3.60 -3.76
N LEU A 338 -17.12 -3.83 -4.95
CA LEU A 338 -18.08 -4.90 -5.16
C LEU A 338 -17.46 -6.27 -4.86
N MET A 339 -16.31 -6.58 -5.45
CA MET A 339 -15.61 -7.84 -5.21
C MET A 339 -15.19 -7.98 -3.74
N ARG A 340 -14.77 -6.90 -3.09
CA ARG A 340 -14.45 -6.88 -1.65
C ARG A 340 -15.66 -7.28 -0.83
N LYS A 341 -16.82 -6.67 -1.07
CA LYS A 341 -18.08 -6.99 -0.39
C LYS A 341 -18.43 -8.47 -0.53
N TYR A 342 -18.37 -9.02 -1.74
CA TYR A 342 -18.66 -10.44 -1.96
C TYR A 342 -17.63 -11.35 -1.28
N PHE A 343 -16.32 -11.06 -1.35
CA PHE A 343 -15.32 -11.89 -0.67
C PHE A 343 -15.41 -11.84 0.86
N THR A 344 -15.88 -10.73 1.44
CA THR A 344 -16.07 -10.62 2.90
C THR A 344 -17.39 -11.21 3.39
N ASP A 345 -18.50 -11.00 2.67
CA ASP A 345 -19.86 -11.34 3.11
C ASP A 345 -20.35 -12.69 2.55
N CYS A 346 -19.42 -13.64 2.45
CA CYS A 346 -19.68 -14.94 1.84
C CYS A 346 -20.07 -16.04 2.84
N PRO A 347 -20.92 -17.00 2.44
CA PRO A 347 -21.16 -18.21 3.22
C PRO A 347 -19.86 -18.97 3.51
N ALA A 348 -19.73 -19.51 4.73
CA ALA A 348 -18.51 -20.17 5.20
C ALA A 348 -17.94 -21.25 4.26
N HIS A 349 -18.80 -22.01 3.57
CA HIS A 349 -18.36 -23.03 2.61
C HIS A 349 -17.70 -22.45 1.34
N ILE A 350 -18.11 -21.25 0.91
CA ILE A 350 -17.51 -20.53 -0.21
C ILE A 350 -16.23 -19.85 0.26
N THR A 351 -16.24 -19.20 1.43
CA THR A 351 -15.05 -18.62 2.04
C THR A 351 -13.94 -19.65 2.19
N GLN A 352 -14.27 -20.86 2.66
CA GLN A 352 -13.33 -21.97 2.74
C GLN A 352 -12.84 -22.42 1.35
N THR A 353 -13.72 -22.46 0.34
CA THR A 353 -13.33 -22.83 -1.04
C THR A 353 -12.39 -21.81 -1.66
N LEU A 354 -12.64 -20.51 -1.45
CA LEU A 354 -11.79 -19.41 -1.89
C LEU A 354 -10.45 -19.41 -1.16
N GLN A 355 -10.46 -19.59 0.16
CA GLN A 355 -9.25 -19.74 0.97
C GLN A 355 -8.43 -20.94 0.52
N GLU A 356 -9.03 -22.11 0.30
CA GLU A 356 -8.32 -23.33 -0.10
C GLU A 356 -7.73 -23.27 -1.52
N GLY A 357 -8.29 -22.42 -2.39
CA GLY A 357 -7.90 -22.28 -3.80
C GLY A 357 -7.38 -20.89 -4.16
N LEU A 358 -6.89 -20.12 -3.19
CA LEU A 358 -6.39 -18.76 -3.42
C LEU A 358 -5.33 -18.70 -4.53
N SER A 359 -4.44 -19.70 -4.61
CA SER A 359 -3.46 -19.81 -5.69
C SER A 359 -4.08 -19.84 -7.08
N LYS A 360 -5.23 -20.51 -7.25
CA LYS A 360 -5.99 -20.54 -8.51
C LYS A 360 -6.62 -19.19 -8.80
N LEU A 361 -7.19 -18.54 -7.79
CA LEU A 361 -7.77 -17.19 -7.93
C LEU A 361 -6.71 -16.18 -8.36
N LEU A 362 -5.56 -16.15 -7.67
CA LEU A 362 -4.46 -15.26 -8.01
C LEU A 362 -3.92 -15.57 -9.41
N SER A 363 -3.84 -16.84 -9.82
CA SER A 363 -3.44 -17.18 -11.18
C SER A 363 -4.40 -16.62 -12.23
N SER A 364 -5.71 -16.72 -11.99
CA SER A 364 -6.70 -16.12 -12.89
C SER A 364 -6.65 -14.59 -12.88
N VAL A 365 -6.44 -13.98 -11.72
CA VAL A 365 -6.33 -12.52 -11.58
C VAL A 365 -5.09 -11.97 -12.27
N ARG A 366 -3.91 -12.54 -12.03
CA ARG A 366 -2.65 -12.11 -12.65
C ARG A 366 -2.68 -12.34 -14.17
N GLY A 367 -3.23 -13.47 -14.63
CA GLY A 367 -3.40 -13.72 -16.06
C GLY A 367 -4.40 -12.76 -16.72
N PHE A 368 -5.41 -12.28 -16.00
CA PHE A 368 -6.28 -11.20 -16.46
C PHE A 368 -5.54 -9.86 -16.53
N GLU A 369 -4.77 -9.49 -15.49
CA GLU A 369 -4.01 -8.24 -15.47
C GLU A 369 -3.02 -8.17 -16.64
N GLU A 370 -2.39 -9.30 -16.99
CA GLU A 370 -1.55 -9.42 -18.19
C GLU A 370 -2.35 -9.24 -19.49
N ARG A 371 -3.55 -9.82 -19.57
CA ARG A 371 -4.42 -9.71 -20.76
C ARG A 371 -4.92 -8.29 -21.00
N VAL A 372 -5.08 -7.48 -19.95
CA VAL A 372 -5.47 -6.07 -20.04
C VAL A 372 -4.25 -5.13 -19.95
N ASN A 373 -3.05 -5.61 -20.31
CA ASN A 373 -1.81 -4.83 -20.37
C ASN A 373 -1.48 -4.05 -19.08
N ARG A 374 -1.92 -4.55 -17.91
CA ARG A 374 -1.73 -3.92 -16.58
C ARG A 374 -2.39 -2.55 -16.40
N GLU A 375 -3.39 -2.20 -17.21
CA GLU A 375 -4.13 -0.94 -17.06
C GLU A 375 -5.15 -0.98 -15.89
N PHE A 376 -5.54 -2.19 -15.47
CA PHE A 376 -6.37 -2.43 -14.29
C PHE A 376 -5.66 -3.41 -13.36
N LEU A 377 -5.26 -2.94 -12.18
CA LEU A 377 -4.53 -3.73 -11.18
C LEU A 377 -5.40 -3.95 -9.95
N PHE A 378 -5.52 -5.19 -9.50
CA PHE A 378 -6.25 -5.52 -8.29
C PHE A 378 -5.49 -5.04 -7.05
N ASP A 379 -6.21 -4.38 -6.14
CA ASP A 379 -5.67 -4.00 -4.84
C ASP A 379 -5.31 -5.26 -4.05
N GLU A 380 -4.05 -5.31 -3.66
CA GLU A 380 -3.48 -6.36 -2.83
C GLU A 380 -4.25 -6.61 -1.53
N GLN A 381 -4.89 -5.58 -0.96
CA GLN A 381 -5.68 -5.68 0.27
C GLN A 381 -6.95 -6.53 0.10
N LEU A 382 -7.40 -6.77 -1.13
CA LEU A 382 -8.57 -7.60 -1.42
C LEU A 382 -8.36 -9.05 -0.97
N PHE A 383 -7.12 -9.55 -1.07
CA PHE A 383 -6.81 -10.97 -0.88
C PHE A 383 -6.27 -11.31 0.51
N ILE A 384 -5.93 -10.33 1.34
CA ILE A 384 -5.34 -10.54 2.68
C ILE A 384 -6.20 -11.47 3.56
N PRO A 385 -7.54 -11.30 3.68
CA PRO A 385 -8.36 -12.18 4.51
C PRO A 385 -8.40 -13.63 4.02
N LEU A 386 -8.27 -13.83 2.70
CA LEU A 386 -8.22 -15.16 2.09
C LEU A 386 -6.85 -15.81 2.27
N GLU A 387 -5.79 -14.99 2.24
CA GLU A 387 -4.41 -15.42 2.42
C GLU A 387 -4.19 -16.00 3.81
N VAL A 388 -4.73 -15.38 4.86
CA VAL A 388 -4.62 -15.92 6.23
C VAL A 388 -5.17 -17.35 6.32
N GLY A 389 -6.30 -17.62 5.66
CA GLY A 389 -6.88 -18.96 5.60
C GLY A 389 -6.04 -19.95 4.78
N TYR A 390 -5.52 -19.54 3.62
CA TYR A 390 -4.64 -20.36 2.79
C TYR A 390 -3.35 -20.72 3.53
N VAL A 391 -2.69 -19.72 4.13
CA VAL A 391 -1.44 -19.86 4.90
C VAL A 391 -1.66 -20.78 6.12
N SER A 392 -2.78 -20.63 6.84
CA SER A 392 -3.14 -21.52 7.94
C SER A 392 -3.32 -22.97 7.49
N LYS A 393 -3.92 -23.19 6.31
CA LYS A 393 -4.07 -24.52 5.72
C LYS A 393 -2.72 -25.11 5.30
N CYS A 394 -1.86 -24.35 4.64
CA CYS A 394 -0.51 -24.81 4.28
C CYS A 394 0.25 -25.25 5.54
N GLY A 395 0.18 -24.45 6.61
CA GLY A 395 0.77 -24.78 7.90
C GLY A 395 0.17 -26.06 8.50
N ALA A 396 -1.15 -26.23 8.46
CA ALA A 396 -1.81 -27.44 8.94
C ALA A 396 -1.41 -28.69 8.14
N ASN A 397 -1.34 -28.59 6.81
CA ASN A 397 -0.91 -29.68 5.92
C ASN A 397 0.53 -30.11 6.22
N MET A 398 1.44 -29.13 6.33
CA MET A 398 2.85 -29.36 6.66
C MET A 398 3.01 -29.96 8.06
N LYS A 399 2.30 -29.43 9.06
CA LYS A 399 2.34 -29.95 10.45
C LYS A 399 1.73 -31.33 10.58
N ALA A 400 0.70 -31.66 9.81
CA ALA A 400 0.09 -32.99 9.82
C ALA A 400 1.08 -34.09 9.42
N CYS A 401 2.04 -33.81 8.52
CA CYS A 401 3.09 -34.75 8.17
C CYS A 401 4.03 -35.09 9.33
N LEU A 402 4.16 -34.20 10.31
CA LEU A 402 5.07 -34.33 11.46
C LEU A 402 4.36 -34.73 12.76
N ALA A 403 3.02 -34.80 12.72
CA ALA A 403 2.19 -35.10 13.87
C ALA A 403 2.26 -36.59 14.24
N GLY A 404 2.43 -36.89 15.53
CA GLY A 404 2.44 -38.27 16.05
C GLY A 404 3.69 -39.10 15.71
N VAL A 405 4.69 -38.52 15.05
CA VAL A 405 5.96 -39.20 14.76
C VAL A 405 6.97 -38.86 15.86
N ASP A 406 7.33 -39.83 16.70
CA ASP A 406 8.32 -39.61 17.77
C ASP A 406 9.72 -39.38 17.19
N LEU A 407 10.22 -40.31 16.38
CA LEU A 407 11.51 -40.19 15.69
C LEU A 407 11.27 -40.20 14.17
N PRO A 408 11.49 -39.08 13.46
CA PRO A 408 11.23 -39.01 12.03
C PRO A 408 12.25 -39.84 11.24
N ASN A 409 11.78 -40.57 10.24
CA ASN A 409 12.61 -41.29 9.28
C ASN A 409 12.70 -40.51 7.96
N ASN A 410 13.51 -41.00 7.02
CA ASN A 410 13.66 -40.37 5.71
C ASN A 410 12.32 -40.25 4.96
N GLU A 411 11.41 -41.22 5.09
CA GLU A 411 10.07 -41.15 4.48
C GLU A 411 9.22 -40.00 5.06
N THR A 412 9.33 -39.73 6.36
CA THR A 412 8.64 -38.61 7.02
C THR A 412 9.15 -37.29 6.48
N VAL A 413 10.48 -37.17 6.32
CA VAL A 413 11.13 -36.02 5.70
C VAL A 413 10.66 -35.85 4.26
N ASP A 414 10.67 -36.90 3.45
CA ASP A 414 10.22 -36.85 2.05
C ASP A 414 8.75 -36.46 1.92
N ASN A 415 7.89 -36.97 2.81
CA ASN A 415 6.47 -36.59 2.85
C ASN A 415 6.31 -35.11 3.18
N PHE A 416 7.05 -34.60 4.17
CA PHE A 416 7.06 -33.19 4.54
C PHE A 416 7.53 -32.30 3.39
N ILE A 417 8.65 -32.65 2.75
CA ILE A 417 9.23 -31.92 1.62
C ILE A 417 8.31 -31.96 0.40
N ARG A 418 7.67 -33.11 0.10
CA ARG A 418 6.72 -33.22 -1.03
C ARG A 418 5.50 -32.31 -0.84
N VAL A 419 4.94 -32.28 0.37
CA VAL A 419 3.82 -31.37 0.70
C VAL A 419 4.29 -29.92 0.60
N ALA A 420 5.45 -29.59 1.17
CA ALA A 420 6.00 -28.24 1.10
C ALA A 420 6.27 -27.78 -0.33
N ALA A 421 6.87 -28.63 -1.18
CA ALA A 421 7.13 -28.35 -2.58
C ALA A 421 5.83 -28.08 -3.36
N THR A 422 4.77 -28.85 -3.08
CA THR A 422 3.47 -28.67 -3.72
C THR A 422 2.83 -27.34 -3.33
N GLU A 423 2.83 -27.00 -2.04
CA GLU A 423 2.27 -25.75 -1.53
C GLU A 423 3.07 -24.52 -2.01
N LEU A 424 4.41 -24.61 -2.03
CA LEU A 424 5.29 -23.58 -2.56
C LEU A 424 5.06 -23.39 -4.06
N SER A 425 5.05 -24.48 -4.84
CA SER A 425 4.80 -24.43 -6.29
C SER A 425 3.48 -23.73 -6.63
N ASN A 426 2.41 -24.03 -5.88
CA ASN A 426 1.12 -23.35 -6.03
C ASN A 426 1.18 -21.85 -5.68
N ALA A 427 2.07 -21.45 -4.77
CA ALA A 427 2.23 -20.06 -4.32
C ALA A 427 3.10 -19.21 -5.24
N LEU A 428 3.90 -19.81 -6.15
CA LEU A 428 4.83 -19.10 -7.04
C LEU A 428 4.17 -18.14 -8.04
N VAL A 429 2.85 -18.22 -8.16
CA VAL A 429 2.01 -17.35 -8.99
C VAL A 429 2.07 -15.88 -8.51
N ASP A 430 2.30 -15.64 -7.22
CA ASP A 430 2.30 -14.32 -6.63
C ASP A 430 3.47 -14.14 -5.66
N THR A 431 4.11 -12.96 -5.70
CA THR A 431 5.32 -12.69 -4.91
C THR A 431 5.04 -12.67 -3.41
N ARG A 432 3.89 -12.12 -3.01
CA ARG A 432 3.48 -12.01 -1.61
C ARG A 432 3.09 -13.38 -1.06
N LEU A 433 2.27 -14.13 -1.81
CA LEU A 433 1.87 -15.47 -1.40
C LEU A 433 3.07 -16.41 -1.27
N SER A 434 4.02 -16.34 -2.21
CA SER A 434 5.28 -17.10 -2.14
C SER A 434 6.07 -16.81 -0.85
N ASN A 435 6.20 -15.54 -0.47
CA ASN A 435 6.88 -15.15 0.77
C ASN A 435 6.12 -15.65 2.03
N SER A 436 4.79 -15.53 2.05
CA SER A 436 3.96 -16.00 3.16
C SER A 436 4.03 -17.52 3.35
N VAL A 437 3.94 -18.30 2.26
CA VAL A 437 4.07 -19.77 2.33
C VAL A 437 5.50 -20.19 2.71
N SER A 438 6.51 -19.46 2.24
CA SER A 438 7.90 -19.69 2.65
C SER A 438 8.12 -19.44 4.14
N ALA A 439 7.51 -18.39 4.70
CA ALA A 439 7.56 -18.13 6.14
C ALA A 439 6.91 -19.26 6.97
N VAL A 440 5.80 -19.83 6.48
CA VAL A 440 5.17 -21.01 7.10
C VAL A 440 6.09 -22.23 7.04
N PHE A 441 6.71 -22.47 5.89
CA PHE A 441 7.67 -23.57 5.73
C PHE A 441 8.85 -23.42 6.69
N ILE A 442 9.41 -22.21 6.81
CA ILE A 442 10.50 -21.90 7.76
C ILE A 442 10.05 -22.15 9.20
N SER A 443 8.83 -21.72 9.57
CA SER A 443 8.27 -21.97 10.90
C SER A 443 8.13 -23.47 11.19
N CYS A 444 7.57 -24.23 10.26
CA CYS A 444 7.43 -25.69 10.41
C CYS A 444 8.79 -26.41 10.43
N SER A 445 9.76 -25.93 9.66
CA SER A 445 11.14 -26.45 9.67
C SER A 445 11.84 -26.19 11.00
N LYS A 446 11.62 -25.03 11.61
CA LYS A 446 12.11 -24.73 12.97
C LYS A 446 11.45 -25.61 14.02
N ASP A 447 10.13 -25.81 13.94
CA ASP A 447 9.40 -26.73 14.83
C ASP A 447 9.98 -28.16 14.71
N PHE A 448 10.28 -28.61 13.49
CA PHE A 448 10.92 -29.91 13.22
C PHE A 448 12.32 -30.00 13.85
N CYS A 449 13.19 -29.02 13.63
CA CYS A 449 14.54 -29.00 14.21
C CYS A 449 14.50 -28.94 15.74
N THR A 450 13.61 -28.13 16.33
CA THR A 450 13.45 -28.00 17.79
C THR A 450 13.01 -29.33 18.41
N LYS A 451 12.13 -30.07 17.71
CA LYS A 451 11.70 -31.41 18.14
C LYS A 451 12.88 -32.39 18.13
N LEU A 452 13.71 -32.37 17.09
CA LEU A 452 14.92 -33.19 17.03
C LEU A 452 15.94 -32.79 18.10
N GLU A 453 16.12 -31.49 18.33
CA GLU A 453 17.00 -30.95 19.36
C GLU A 453 16.66 -31.49 20.76
N SER A 454 15.37 -31.54 21.10
CA SER A 454 14.90 -32.08 22.39
C SER A 454 15.26 -33.56 22.63
N GLN A 455 15.58 -34.30 21.57
CA GLN A 455 15.94 -35.71 21.63
C GLN A 455 17.45 -35.95 21.67
N ILE A 456 18.26 -34.92 21.38
CA ILE A 456 19.72 -35.01 21.41
C ILE A 456 20.18 -35.31 22.83
N LYS A 457 21.05 -36.32 22.98
CA LYS A 457 21.66 -36.68 24.26
C LYS A 457 23.00 -35.95 24.40
N LEU A 458 23.16 -35.22 25.51
CA LEU A 458 24.35 -34.41 25.82
C LEU A 458 25.08 -34.87 27.10
N GLY A 459 24.78 -36.07 27.58
CA GLY A 459 25.33 -36.61 28.84
C GLY A 459 26.76 -37.15 28.70
N PRO A 460 27.43 -37.54 29.79
CA PRO A 460 28.78 -38.11 29.73
C PRO A 460 28.84 -39.39 28.86
N ASP A 461 27.76 -40.18 28.85
CA ASP A 461 27.64 -41.37 28.00
C ASP A 461 27.62 -41.04 26.51
N SER A 462 27.14 -39.86 26.09
CA SER A 462 27.10 -39.50 24.66
C SER A 462 28.47 -39.10 24.09
N VAL A 463 29.51 -39.03 24.93
CA VAL A 463 30.83 -38.50 24.55
C VAL A 463 31.96 -39.52 24.71
N GLN A 464 31.69 -40.75 25.13
CA GLN A 464 32.74 -41.76 25.35
C GLN A 464 33.44 -42.15 24.02
N VAL A 465 34.76 -42.32 24.05
CA VAL A 465 35.57 -42.61 22.85
C VAL A 465 36.43 -43.87 22.97
N VAL A 466 36.26 -44.62 24.07
CA VAL A 466 37.10 -45.78 24.40
C VAL A 466 36.48 -47.07 23.86
N ASP A 467 35.16 -47.23 24.01
CA ASP A 467 34.44 -48.42 23.58
C ASP A 467 33.73 -48.19 22.23
N MET A 468 33.03 -49.22 21.76
CA MET A 468 32.12 -49.11 20.61
C MET A 468 30.99 -48.11 20.90
N PRO A 469 30.36 -47.51 19.87
CA PRO A 469 29.26 -46.56 20.06
C PRO A 469 28.12 -47.16 20.88
N ASN A 470 27.70 -46.46 21.92
CA ASN A 470 26.56 -46.86 22.74
C ASN A 470 25.23 -46.38 22.13
N THR A 471 24.11 -46.74 22.76
CA THR A 471 22.78 -46.38 22.29
C THR A 471 22.55 -44.87 22.16
N GLN A 472 23.12 -44.05 23.07
CA GLN A 472 22.98 -42.59 23.01
C GLN A 472 23.74 -42.00 21.83
N GLN A 473 24.94 -42.51 21.54
CA GLN A 473 25.76 -42.09 20.41
C GLN A 473 25.12 -42.51 19.08
N ILE A 474 24.64 -43.75 18.98
CA ILE A 474 23.91 -44.24 17.80
C ILE A 474 22.67 -43.38 17.54
N GLN A 475 21.91 -43.01 18.59
CA GLN A 475 20.77 -42.11 18.47
C GLN A 475 21.19 -40.73 17.95
N ASN A 476 22.24 -40.13 18.51
CA ASN A 476 22.76 -38.83 18.06
C ASN A 476 23.25 -38.86 16.60
N THR A 477 23.95 -39.93 16.19
CA THR A 477 24.36 -40.11 14.79
C THR A 477 23.15 -40.17 13.87
N LEU A 478 22.11 -40.92 14.25
CA LEU A 478 20.88 -41.01 13.47
C LEU A 478 20.14 -39.67 13.38
N LEU A 479 20.06 -38.91 14.48
CA LEU A 479 19.49 -37.56 14.49
C LEU A 479 20.27 -36.60 13.57
N ALA A 480 21.61 -36.65 13.61
CA ALA A 480 22.46 -35.85 12.74
C ALA A 480 22.26 -36.21 11.26
N ASN A 481 22.13 -37.50 10.92
CA ASN A 481 21.88 -37.94 9.55
C ASN A 481 20.47 -37.54 9.06
N ILE A 482 19.44 -37.59 9.92
CA ILE A 482 18.10 -37.07 9.57
C ILE A 482 18.15 -35.56 9.31
N LEU A 483 18.85 -34.79 10.15
CA LEU A 483 19.03 -33.34 9.95
C LEU A 483 19.77 -33.05 8.64
N TYR A 484 20.80 -33.83 8.32
CA TYR A 484 21.52 -33.73 7.04
C TYR A 484 20.61 -34.07 5.85
N TYR A 485 19.88 -35.19 5.93
CA TYR A 485 18.94 -35.61 4.89
C TYR A 485 17.87 -34.55 4.65
N PHE A 486 17.30 -33.99 5.72
CA PHE A 486 16.37 -32.87 5.64
C PHE A 486 17.00 -31.67 4.92
N LYS A 487 18.20 -31.25 5.33
CA LYS A 487 18.93 -30.14 4.71
C LYS A 487 19.16 -30.37 3.22
N ASP A 488 19.61 -31.56 2.83
CA ASP A 488 19.85 -31.89 1.43
C ASP A 488 18.55 -31.94 0.62
N SER A 489 17.48 -32.54 1.16
CA SER A 489 16.16 -32.57 0.52
C SER A 489 15.57 -31.17 0.33
N VAL A 490 15.75 -30.24 1.28
CA VAL A 490 15.36 -28.82 1.09
C VAL A 490 16.18 -28.16 -0.01
N ARG A 491 17.50 -28.38 -0.05
CA ARG A 491 18.37 -27.83 -1.11
C ARG A 491 17.98 -28.36 -2.50
N ARG A 492 17.65 -29.65 -2.61
CA ARG A 492 17.12 -30.26 -3.84
C ARG A 492 15.79 -29.61 -4.25
N MET A 493 14.84 -29.48 -3.32
CA MET A 493 13.56 -28.81 -3.56
C MET A 493 13.74 -27.38 -4.08
N LEU A 494 14.64 -26.60 -3.47
CA LEU A 494 14.92 -25.22 -3.90
C LEU A 494 15.59 -25.16 -5.28
N ARG A 495 16.44 -26.12 -5.63
CA ARG A 495 17.05 -26.22 -6.96
C ARG A 495 15.99 -26.54 -8.02
N ASP A 496 15.08 -27.46 -7.72
CA ASP A 496 14.04 -27.90 -8.65
C ASP A 496 13.00 -26.79 -8.89
N LEU A 497 12.65 -26.02 -7.85
CA LEU A 497 11.78 -24.83 -7.96
C LEU A 497 12.53 -23.56 -8.42
N GLY A 498 13.86 -23.60 -8.51
CA GLY A 498 14.72 -22.42 -8.66
C GLY A 498 14.42 -21.57 -9.88
N GLN A 499 14.17 -22.18 -11.04
CA GLN A 499 13.85 -21.45 -12.28
C GLN A 499 12.55 -20.65 -12.19
N GLN A 500 11.60 -21.07 -11.35
CA GLN A 500 10.33 -20.38 -11.15
C GLN A 500 10.46 -19.34 -10.04
N LEU A 501 11.17 -19.66 -8.94
CA LEU A 501 11.48 -18.71 -7.86
C LEU A 501 12.27 -17.49 -8.34
N ASP A 502 13.23 -17.68 -9.25
CA ASP A 502 14.07 -16.59 -9.77
C ASP A 502 13.26 -15.64 -10.70
N LYS A 503 12.15 -16.11 -11.30
CA LYS A 503 11.22 -15.26 -12.07
C LYS A 503 10.35 -14.38 -11.17
N THR A 504 10.03 -14.86 -9.96
CA THR A 504 9.05 -14.22 -9.06
C THR A 504 9.66 -13.11 -8.18
N GLN A 505 10.95 -12.74 -8.32
CA GLN A 505 11.64 -11.73 -7.48
C GLN A 505 11.43 -11.89 -5.95
N SER A 506 11.05 -13.08 -5.48
CA SER A 506 10.70 -13.33 -4.07
C SER A 506 11.93 -13.56 -3.19
N SER A 507 11.88 -13.17 -1.91
CA SER A 507 12.98 -13.42 -0.94
C SER A 507 13.00 -14.87 -0.42
N ALA A 508 11.93 -15.63 -0.70
CA ALA A 508 11.70 -17.02 -0.34
C ALA A 508 12.95 -17.92 -0.39
N LYS A 509 13.68 -17.94 -1.52
CA LYS A 509 14.86 -18.80 -1.71
C LYS A 509 15.99 -18.50 -0.72
N ASN A 510 16.27 -17.22 -0.48
CA ASN A 510 17.30 -16.78 0.44
C ASN A 510 16.89 -17.05 1.90
N ASP A 511 15.62 -16.79 2.23
CA ASP A 511 15.11 -16.96 3.59
C ASP A 511 15.03 -18.43 4.00
N ILE A 512 14.61 -19.32 3.07
CA ILE A 512 14.63 -20.77 3.30
C ILE A 512 16.07 -21.26 3.45
N THR A 513 17.00 -20.81 2.60
CA THR A 513 18.41 -21.22 2.69
C THR A 513 19.02 -20.83 4.04
N LYS A 514 18.79 -19.61 4.52
CA LYS A 514 19.23 -19.16 5.86
C LYS A 514 18.62 -19.99 6.98
N SER A 515 17.37 -20.44 6.84
CA SER A 515 16.73 -21.27 7.88
C SER A 515 17.43 -22.61 8.12
N LEU A 516 18.19 -23.12 7.13
CA LEU A 516 18.96 -24.35 7.24
C LEU A 516 20.18 -24.23 8.17
N GLU A 517 20.64 -23.01 8.47
CA GLU A 517 21.75 -22.78 9.41
C GLU A 517 21.48 -23.37 10.80
N HIS A 518 20.22 -23.44 11.21
CA HIS A 518 19.85 -24.07 12.48
C HIS A 518 20.10 -25.58 12.47
N ALA A 519 19.83 -26.28 11.35
CA ALA A 519 20.16 -27.69 11.22
C ALA A 519 21.68 -27.91 11.21
N ASP A 520 22.45 -27.05 10.53
CA ASP A 520 23.91 -27.08 10.55
C ASP A 520 24.46 -26.89 11.98
N LEU A 521 23.86 -26.00 12.77
CA LEU A 521 24.25 -25.77 14.17
C LEU A 521 23.99 -26.99 15.05
N LEU A 522 22.86 -27.69 14.88
CA LEU A 522 22.54 -28.90 15.63
C LEU A 522 23.49 -30.05 15.28
N ILE A 523 23.76 -30.28 13.98
CA ILE A 523 24.74 -31.29 13.53
C ILE A 523 26.12 -30.98 14.10
N THR A 524 26.54 -29.71 14.02
CA THR A 524 27.84 -29.26 14.56
C THR A 524 27.89 -29.46 16.08
N THR A 525 26.81 -29.21 16.80
CA THR A 525 26.75 -29.40 18.25
C THR A 525 26.94 -30.87 18.63
N ILE A 526 26.27 -31.80 17.94
CA ILE A 526 26.41 -33.25 18.15
C ILE A 526 27.86 -33.69 17.89
N LEU A 527 28.42 -33.31 16.75
CA LEU A 527 29.79 -33.68 16.38
C LEU A 527 30.82 -33.04 17.32
N GLN A 528 30.66 -31.77 17.70
CA GLN A 528 31.63 -31.08 18.54
C GLN A 528 31.78 -31.74 19.92
N GLN A 529 30.71 -32.32 20.47
CA GLN A 529 30.82 -33.04 21.74
C GLN A 529 31.80 -34.20 21.64
N ILE A 530 31.58 -35.10 20.68
CA ILE A 530 32.46 -36.27 20.52
C ILE A 530 33.87 -35.84 20.12
N MET A 531 34.01 -34.81 19.27
CA MET A 531 35.32 -34.26 18.90
C MET A 531 36.08 -33.70 20.11
N ASN A 532 35.42 -33.00 21.04
CA ASN A 532 36.06 -32.51 22.25
C ASN A 532 36.60 -33.64 23.13
N SER A 533 35.86 -34.76 23.26
CA SER A 533 36.37 -35.92 23.99
C SER A 533 37.50 -36.65 23.26
N ILE A 534 37.48 -36.64 21.92
CA ILE A 534 38.58 -37.14 21.10
C ILE A 534 39.84 -36.29 21.36
N ILE A 535 39.72 -34.97 21.29
CA ILE A 535 40.81 -34.02 21.55
C ILE A 535 41.38 -34.22 22.95
N SER A 536 40.53 -34.36 23.97
CA SER A 536 40.98 -34.61 25.35
C SER A 536 41.76 -35.93 25.47
N THR A 537 41.28 -37.00 24.85
CA THR A 537 41.99 -38.30 24.89
C THR A 537 43.30 -38.25 24.11
N ILE A 538 43.32 -37.57 22.96
CA ILE A 538 44.54 -37.32 22.17
C ILE A 538 45.58 -36.58 23.00
N ASN A 539 45.18 -35.54 23.74
CA ASN A 539 46.09 -34.80 24.62
C ASN A 539 46.72 -35.72 25.68
N ILE A 540 45.93 -36.59 26.31
CA ILE A 540 46.42 -37.57 27.29
C ILE A 540 47.44 -38.53 26.66
N ILE A 541 47.15 -39.07 25.46
CA ILE A 541 48.05 -39.97 24.75
C ILE A 541 49.36 -39.24 24.40
N ILE A 542 49.28 -38.03 23.84
CA ILE A 542 50.47 -37.24 23.47
C ILE A 542 51.29 -36.87 24.71
N LEU A 543 50.67 -36.50 25.82
CA LEU A 543 51.35 -36.17 27.08
C LEU A 543 52.20 -37.34 27.61
N SER A 544 51.88 -38.59 27.26
CA SER A 544 52.67 -39.76 27.63
C SER A 544 54.07 -39.80 27.02
N ILE A 545 54.37 -38.94 26.03
CA ILE A 545 55.72 -38.71 25.49
C ILE A 545 56.78 -38.42 26.57
N HIS A 546 56.39 -37.73 27.65
CA HIS A 546 57.29 -37.42 28.78
C HIS A 546 57.66 -38.66 29.61
N ARG A 547 56.96 -39.78 29.41
CA ARG A 547 57.21 -41.08 30.03
C ARG A 547 57.77 -42.10 29.04
N GLU A 548 58.05 -41.70 27.79
CA GLU A 548 58.56 -42.59 26.76
C GLU A 548 59.96 -43.10 27.15
N PRO A 549 60.17 -44.43 27.21
CA PRO A 549 61.42 -45.00 27.65
C PRO A 549 62.54 -44.77 26.63
N GLY A 550 63.67 -44.24 27.11
CA GLY A 550 64.92 -44.21 26.36
C GLY A 550 65.16 -42.97 25.50
N LEU A 551 64.29 -41.96 25.50
CA LEU A 551 64.53 -40.69 24.80
C LEU A 551 65.76 -39.93 25.32
N ASN A 552 66.23 -40.24 26.54
CA ASN A 552 67.40 -39.65 27.17
C ASN A 552 68.70 -40.46 26.99
N THR A 553 68.68 -41.60 26.28
CA THR A 553 69.86 -42.45 26.04
C THR A 553 70.23 -42.49 24.57
N GLU A 554 71.52 -42.67 24.26
CA GLU A 554 72.01 -42.87 22.88
C GLU A 554 71.72 -44.29 22.35
N LYS A 555 71.23 -45.20 23.20
CA LYS A 555 70.95 -46.60 22.84
C LYS A 555 69.57 -46.83 22.21
N ILE A 556 68.72 -45.80 22.15
CA ILE A 556 67.38 -45.94 21.58
C ILE A 556 67.46 -46.17 20.08
N SER A 557 66.64 -47.10 19.57
CA SER A 557 66.49 -47.27 18.13
C SER A 557 65.87 -46.00 17.54
N THR A 558 66.53 -45.42 16.55
CA THR A 558 65.96 -44.29 15.79
C THR A 558 64.93 -44.75 14.76
N SER A 559 64.83 -46.06 14.48
CA SER A 559 63.91 -46.64 13.50
C SER A 559 62.58 -47.09 14.13
N GLY A 560 61.46 -46.62 13.57
CA GLY A 560 60.07 -46.96 13.98
C GLY A 560 59.36 -45.87 14.82
N PRO A 561 58.06 -46.05 15.10
CA PRO A 561 57.27 -45.10 15.90
C PRO A 561 57.44 -45.34 17.39
N SER A 562 57.50 -44.27 18.19
CA SER A 562 57.45 -44.36 19.66
C SER A 562 56.13 -44.94 20.17
N MET A 563 56.09 -45.45 21.41
CA MET A 563 54.93 -46.18 21.93
C MET A 563 53.67 -45.32 21.96
N TYR A 564 53.77 -44.08 22.44
CA TYR A 564 52.65 -43.13 22.43
C TYR A 564 52.14 -42.84 21.01
N MET A 565 53.03 -42.85 20.00
CA MET A 565 52.66 -42.58 18.60
C MET A 565 51.90 -43.76 17.99
N LYS A 566 52.29 -44.98 18.35
CA LYS A 566 51.56 -46.20 17.98
C LYS A 566 50.16 -46.21 18.60
N GLU A 567 50.06 -45.90 19.90
CA GLU A 567 48.77 -45.77 20.60
C GLU A 567 47.89 -44.69 19.95
N LEU A 568 48.46 -43.53 19.63
CA LEU A 568 47.74 -42.45 18.93
C LEU A 568 47.19 -42.89 17.59
N GLN A 569 48.01 -43.57 16.77
CA GLN A 569 47.60 -44.06 15.46
C GLN A 569 46.45 -45.09 15.57
N GLU A 570 46.57 -46.04 16.50
CA GLU A 570 45.53 -47.04 16.76
C GLU A 570 44.24 -46.39 17.29
N PHE A 571 44.37 -45.41 18.19
CA PHE A 571 43.25 -44.66 18.75
C PHE A 571 42.50 -43.86 17.68
N ILE A 572 43.20 -43.04 16.87
CA ILE A 572 42.57 -42.22 15.82
C ILE A 572 41.87 -43.12 14.80
N GLN A 573 42.55 -44.19 14.34
CA GLN A 573 41.96 -45.13 13.40
C GLN A 573 40.68 -45.76 13.95
N ARG A 574 40.72 -46.25 15.19
CA ARG A 574 39.57 -46.89 15.85
C ARG A 574 38.40 -45.93 16.02
N VAL A 575 38.66 -44.72 16.55
CA VAL A 575 37.59 -43.76 16.82
C VAL A 575 36.97 -43.23 15.53
N TRP A 576 37.79 -42.96 14.51
CA TRP A 576 37.28 -42.51 13.22
C TRP A 576 36.37 -43.56 12.57
N THR A 577 36.80 -44.83 12.56
CA THR A 577 36.01 -45.94 11.99
C THR A 577 34.77 -46.27 12.81
N ASN A 578 34.82 -46.19 14.13
CA ASN A 578 33.70 -46.63 14.97
C ASN A 578 32.68 -45.52 15.24
N HIS A 579 33.14 -44.29 15.48
CA HIS A 579 32.30 -43.20 15.97
C HIS A 579 31.96 -42.15 14.91
N ILE A 580 32.84 -41.90 13.93
CA ILE A 580 32.67 -40.79 12.99
C ILE A 580 32.22 -41.23 11.59
N SER A 581 32.63 -42.40 11.11
CA SER A 581 32.32 -42.82 9.73
C SER A 581 30.82 -43.03 9.42
N ALA A 582 29.98 -43.10 10.46
CA ALA A 582 28.53 -43.26 10.33
C ALA A 582 27.79 -41.93 10.04
N TYR A 583 28.46 -40.78 10.15
CA TYR A 583 27.87 -39.47 9.83
C TYR A 583 27.92 -39.22 8.32
N GLU A 584 26.80 -38.82 7.74
CA GLU A 584 26.65 -38.63 6.29
C GLU A 584 27.10 -37.23 5.80
N ASP A 585 27.13 -36.23 6.69
CA ASP A 585 27.51 -34.85 6.36
C ASP A 585 29.03 -34.68 6.22
N ASN A 586 29.56 -35.06 5.06
CA ASN A 586 31.00 -34.98 4.77
C ASN A 586 31.59 -33.58 4.94
N ASP A 587 30.82 -32.51 4.68
CA ASP A 587 31.32 -31.14 4.76
C ASP A 587 31.60 -30.73 6.22
N ILE A 588 30.63 -30.99 7.12
CA ILE A 588 30.79 -30.68 8.55
C ILE A 588 31.79 -31.64 9.18
N VAL A 589 31.73 -32.93 8.85
CA VAL A 589 32.68 -33.94 9.36
C VAL A 589 34.11 -33.56 9.00
N THR A 590 34.38 -33.14 7.75
CA THR A 590 35.72 -32.72 7.30
C THR A 590 36.20 -31.48 8.04
N LYS A 591 35.33 -30.48 8.26
CA LYS A 591 35.68 -29.28 9.04
C LYS A 591 36.06 -29.63 10.48
N CYS A 592 35.27 -30.48 11.14
CA CYS A 592 35.57 -30.97 12.47
C CYS A 592 36.85 -31.81 12.51
N ALA A 593 37.08 -32.67 11.51
CA ALA A 593 38.29 -33.48 11.37
C ALA A 593 39.55 -32.60 11.29
N HIS A 594 39.48 -31.53 10.49
CA HIS A 594 40.56 -30.56 10.36
C HIS A 594 40.85 -29.86 11.70
N GLU A 595 39.83 -29.51 12.48
CA GLU A 595 40.05 -28.92 13.80
C GLU A 595 40.75 -29.91 14.75
N VAL A 596 40.28 -31.16 14.82
CA VAL A 596 40.93 -32.21 15.64
C VAL A 596 42.39 -32.42 15.21
N ALA A 597 42.65 -32.49 13.91
CA ALA A 597 44.00 -32.66 13.39
C ALA A 597 44.91 -31.47 13.70
N LYS A 598 44.42 -30.23 13.62
CA LYS A 598 45.18 -29.03 14.03
C LYS A 598 45.54 -29.09 15.51
N ARG A 599 44.57 -29.38 16.39
CA ARG A 599 44.82 -29.51 17.83
C ARG A 599 45.80 -30.63 18.16
N CYS A 600 45.70 -31.76 17.45
CA CYS A 600 46.65 -32.86 17.60
C CYS A 600 48.10 -32.44 17.27
N ILE A 601 48.27 -31.64 16.20
CA ILE A 601 49.58 -31.08 15.84
C ILE A 601 50.06 -30.09 16.91
N ASP A 602 49.19 -29.20 17.37
CA ASP A 602 49.55 -28.19 18.38
C ASP A 602 50.02 -28.86 19.67
N PHE A 603 49.23 -29.79 20.22
CA PHE A 603 49.63 -30.57 21.40
C PHE A 603 50.96 -31.28 21.20
N PHE A 604 51.16 -31.89 20.04
CA PHE A 604 52.40 -32.58 19.74
C PHE A 604 53.61 -31.64 19.73
N ILE A 605 53.47 -30.46 19.08
CA ILE A 605 54.51 -29.44 19.00
C ILE A 605 54.83 -28.84 20.37
N HIS A 606 53.82 -28.54 21.18
CA HIS A 606 54.01 -28.04 22.56
C HIS A 606 54.72 -29.07 23.43
N ASN A 607 54.34 -30.34 23.32
CA ASN A 607 55.00 -31.40 24.08
C ASN A 607 56.45 -31.61 23.62
N LEU A 608 56.71 -31.63 22.31
CA LEU A 608 58.06 -31.74 21.73
C LEU A 608 58.98 -30.61 22.20
N SER A 609 58.47 -29.38 22.24
CA SER A 609 59.26 -28.20 22.57
C SER A 609 59.70 -28.13 24.03
N ILE A 610 59.06 -28.89 24.94
CA ILE A 610 59.42 -28.93 26.36
C ILE A 610 60.13 -30.23 26.77
N MET A 611 60.46 -31.12 25.82
CA MET A 611 61.09 -32.41 26.08
C MET A 611 62.50 -32.26 26.67
N ARG A 612 62.69 -32.81 27.88
CA ARG A 612 63.99 -32.87 28.56
C ARG A 612 63.98 -33.85 29.75
N PRO A 613 65.06 -34.61 30.03
CA PRO A 613 66.31 -34.72 29.25
C PRO A 613 66.12 -35.51 27.96
N ILE A 614 66.86 -35.14 26.92
CA ILE A 614 66.78 -35.78 25.59
C ILE A 614 68.19 -35.95 24.97
N SER A 615 68.47 -37.13 24.42
CA SER A 615 69.73 -37.46 23.74
C SER A 615 69.70 -37.08 22.26
N HIS A 616 70.84 -37.17 21.56
CA HIS A 616 70.85 -36.94 20.11
C HIS A 616 70.05 -38.03 19.37
N ALA A 617 70.22 -39.31 19.75
CA ALA A 617 69.38 -40.40 19.24
C ALA A 617 67.88 -40.18 19.54
N GLY A 618 67.54 -39.68 20.73
CA GLY A 618 66.16 -39.32 21.10
C GLY A 618 65.57 -38.23 20.21
N ARG A 619 66.34 -37.20 19.86
CA ARG A 619 65.92 -36.15 18.91
C ARG A 619 65.67 -36.71 17.50
N GLN A 620 66.52 -37.63 17.04
CA GLN A 620 66.30 -38.33 15.77
C GLN A 620 65.05 -39.21 15.80
N ARG A 621 64.75 -39.85 16.93
CA ARG A 621 63.50 -40.60 17.14
C ARG A 621 62.28 -39.68 17.04
N LEU A 622 62.29 -38.54 17.73
CA LEU A 622 61.19 -37.57 17.68
C LEU A 622 60.98 -36.94 16.29
N LYS A 623 62.06 -36.73 15.53
CA LYS A 623 61.96 -36.34 14.11
C LYS A 623 61.19 -37.37 13.28
N ASN A 624 61.43 -38.66 13.51
CA ASN A 624 60.68 -39.72 12.83
C ASN A 624 59.23 -39.78 13.33
N ASP A 625 58.99 -39.49 14.61
CA ASP A 625 57.64 -39.35 15.14
C ASP A 625 56.87 -38.21 14.45
N CYS A 626 57.51 -37.12 14.00
CA CYS A 626 56.81 -36.12 13.16
C CYS A 626 56.24 -36.73 11.87
N ALA A 627 56.98 -37.63 11.21
CA ALA A 627 56.48 -38.32 10.02
C ALA A 627 55.40 -39.37 10.39
N HIS A 628 55.50 -40.00 11.55
CA HIS A 628 54.46 -40.90 12.04
C HIS A 628 53.18 -40.16 12.44
N MET A 629 53.28 -38.94 12.98
CA MET A 629 52.15 -38.05 13.24
C MET A 629 51.43 -37.71 11.92
N GLU A 630 52.15 -37.37 10.85
CA GLU A 630 51.52 -37.15 9.54
C GLU A 630 50.75 -38.40 9.07
N ASN A 631 51.26 -39.59 9.34
CA ASN A 631 50.57 -40.85 9.02
C ASN A 631 49.37 -41.13 9.93
N ALA A 632 49.46 -40.78 11.22
CA ALA A 632 48.38 -40.96 12.19
C ALA A 632 47.16 -40.08 11.88
N LEU A 633 47.39 -38.91 11.27
CA LEU A 633 46.32 -37.96 10.89
C LEU A 633 45.62 -38.30 9.57
N LYS A 634 46.11 -39.27 8.79
CA LYS A 634 45.52 -39.67 7.49
C LYS A 634 44.02 -40.00 7.54
N PRO A 635 43.48 -40.67 8.58
CA PRO A 635 42.04 -40.92 8.67
C PRO A 635 41.21 -39.64 8.80
N LEU A 636 41.75 -38.60 9.48
CA LEU A 636 41.09 -37.31 9.70
C LEU A 636 41.20 -36.40 8.48
N CYS A 637 42.35 -36.42 7.81
CA CYS A 637 42.66 -35.55 6.68
C CYS A 637 43.52 -36.32 5.67
N SER A 638 42.98 -36.56 4.48
CA SER A 638 43.68 -37.27 3.40
C SER A 638 44.88 -36.49 2.87
N ASN A 639 44.80 -35.16 2.87
CA ASN A 639 45.86 -34.26 2.44
C ASN A 639 46.23 -33.26 3.54
N ILE A 640 47.29 -33.57 4.29
CA ILE A 640 47.75 -32.74 5.41
C ILE A 640 48.04 -31.28 5.02
N SER A 641 48.31 -31.00 3.74
CA SER A 641 48.56 -29.64 3.25
C SER A 641 47.35 -28.71 3.42
N GLU A 642 46.13 -29.25 3.50
CA GLU A 642 44.89 -28.51 3.72
C GLU A 642 44.80 -27.88 5.12
N LEU A 643 45.58 -28.39 6.08
CA LEU A 643 45.69 -27.82 7.42
C LEU A 643 46.49 -26.50 7.45
N GLY A 644 47.12 -26.12 6.32
CA GLY A 644 47.81 -24.85 6.15
C GLY A 644 49.02 -24.71 7.08
N ASN A 645 48.98 -23.71 7.98
CA ASN A 645 50.11 -23.39 8.86
C ASN A 645 50.47 -24.54 9.80
N SER A 646 49.49 -25.24 10.39
CA SER A 646 49.75 -26.33 11.33
C SER A 646 50.57 -27.46 10.68
N ALA A 647 50.25 -27.86 9.45
CA ALA A 647 51.04 -28.86 8.73
C ALA A 647 52.45 -28.38 8.37
N ARG A 648 52.60 -27.11 7.96
CA ARG A 648 53.93 -26.52 7.73
C ARG A 648 54.74 -26.48 9.03
N MET A 649 54.09 -26.20 10.16
CA MET A 649 54.69 -26.15 11.48
C MET A 649 55.20 -27.53 11.93
N LEU A 650 54.42 -28.59 11.72
CA LEU A 650 54.83 -29.97 11.99
C LEU A 650 56.08 -30.35 11.18
N ARG A 651 56.10 -29.99 9.89
CA ARG A 651 57.27 -30.21 9.02
C ARG A 651 58.47 -29.40 9.48
N ALA A 652 58.29 -28.12 9.81
CA ALA A 652 59.36 -27.29 10.36
C ALA A 652 59.93 -27.88 11.66
N MET A 653 59.05 -28.34 12.57
CA MET A 653 59.45 -28.96 13.83
C MET A 653 60.32 -30.22 13.62
N SER A 654 60.05 -31.03 12.58
CA SER A 654 60.88 -32.19 12.24
C SER A 654 62.35 -31.84 11.93
N PHE A 655 62.59 -30.63 11.41
CA PHE A 655 63.94 -30.12 11.18
C PHE A 655 64.51 -29.45 12.43
N LEU A 656 63.70 -28.71 13.18
CA LEU A 656 64.15 -27.94 14.34
C LEU A 656 64.58 -28.83 15.52
N ILE A 657 63.88 -29.93 15.80
CA ILE A 657 64.14 -30.78 16.97
C ILE A 657 65.56 -31.38 17.00
N ILE A 658 66.18 -31.55 15.82
CA ILE A 658 67.54 -32.09 15.64
C ILE A 658 68.63 -31.02 15.54
N GLN A 659 68.29 -29.73 15.50
CA GLN A 659 69.28 -28.66 15.36
C GLN A 659 70.05 -28.41 16.64
N ASN A 660 71.26 -27.86 16.48
CA ASN A 660 72.06 -27.37 17.60
C ASN A 660 71.59 -25.96 18.03
N PRO A 661 71.88 -25.55 19.28
CA PRO A 661 71.49 -24.22 19.79
C PRO A 661 71.89 -23.04 18.90
N THR A 662 73.06 -23.12 18.27
CA THR A 662 73.58 -22.07 17.37
C THR A 662 72.79 -21.93 16.06
N GLU A 663 72.18 -23.01 15.57
CA GLU A 663 71.33 -22.99 14.37
C GLU A 663 69.87 -22.63 14.71
N LEU A 664 69.41 -22.98 15.92
CA LEU A 664 68.07 -22.62 16.41
C LEU A 664 67.91 -21.10 16.57
N VAL A 665 68.94 -20.38 17.04
CA VAL A 665 68.88 -18.92 17.21
C VAL A 665 68.91 -18.15 15.89
N LYS A 666 69.24 -18.80 14.77
CA LYS A 666 69.22 -18.18 13.43
C LYS A 666 67.84 -18.18 12.77
N GLN A 667 66.83 -18.78 13.41
CA GLN A 667 65.47 -18.78 12.86
C GLN A 667 64.89 -17.37 12.82
N ASN A 668 64.01 -17.11 11.84
CA ASN A 668 63.39 -15.81 11.66
C ASN A 668 62.43 -15.46 12.82
N ILE A 669 62.36 -14.18 13.14
CA ILE A 669 61.58 -13.62 14.27
C ILE A 669 60.59 -12.59 13.72
N GLY A 670 59.35 -12.61 14.21
CA GLY A 670 58.31 -11.64 13.88
C GLY A 670 57.05 -12.28 13.29
N THR A 671 56.06 -11.45 12.93
CA THR A 671 54.70 -11.86 12.51
C THR A 671 54.65 -12.74 11.26
N ASP A 672 55.65 -12.64 10.38
CA ASP A 672 55.76 -13.46 9.17
C ASP A 672 56.48 -14.81 9.42
N SER A 673 56.92 -15.06 10.66
CA SER A 673 57.55 -16.34 11.02
C SER A 673 56.50 -17.44 11.19
N LEU A 674 56.75 -18.59 10.56
CA LEU A 674 55.92 -19.78 10.70
C LEU A 674 55.99 -20.39 12.12
N VAL A 675 57.15 -20.24 12.79
CA VAL A 675 57.39 -20.83 14.10
C VAL A 675 57.50 -19.71 15.14
N PRO A 676 56.55 -19.63 16.09
CA PRO A 676 56.59 -18.68 17.19
C PRO A 676 57.89 -18.69 17.99
N SER A 677 58.28 -17.52 18.46
CA SER A 677 59.58 -17.32 19.12
C SER A 677 59.67 -18.11 20.43
N TYR A 678 58.54 -18.24 21.15
CA TYR A 678 58.48 -19.01 22.39
C TYR A 678 58.80 -20.50 22.17
N ILE A 679 58.46 -21.09 21.01
CA ILE A 679 58.75 -22.50 20.71
C ILE A 679 60.25 -22.72 20.55
N ILE A 680 60.95 -21.81 19.85
CA ILE A 680 62.41 -21.87 19.70
C ILE A 680 63.09 -21.75 21.06
N LEU A 681 62.63 -20.83 21.91
CA LEU A 681 63.14 -20.66 23.27
C LEU A 681 62.90 -21.89 24.14
N LEU A 682 61.73 -22.53 24.06
CA LEU A 682 61.44 -23.79 24.75
C LEU A 682 62.37 -24.92 24.29
N LEU A 683 62.61 -25.06 22.97
CA LEU A 683 63.56 -26.04 22.43
C LEU A 683 64.99 -25.82 22.96
N LEU A 684 65.42 -24.56 23.12
CA LEU A 684 66.74 -24.23 23.69
C LEU A 684 66.87 -24.68 25.15
N PHE A 685 65.81 -24.58 25.96
CA PHE A 685 65.81 -25.17 27.30
C PHE A 685 66.09 -26.68 27.28
N GLY A 686 65.71 -27.39 26.21
CA GLY A 686 66.01 -28.82 25.99
C GLY A 686 67.51 -29.13 25.86
N HIS A 687 68.36 -28.15 25.56
CA HIS A 687 69.81 -28.30 25.47
C HIS A 687 70.56 -27.87 26.73
N GLY A 688 69.91 -27.18 27.67
CA GLY A 688 70.55 -26.70 28.88
C GLY A 688 70.92 -27.80 29.88
N SER A 689 71.79 -27.48 30.83
CA SER A 689 72.14 -28.30 32.01
C SER A 689 71.07 -28.23 33.10
N ALA A 690 70.99 -29.22 33.98
CA ALA A 690 69.91 -29.35 34.99
C ALA A 690 69.74 -28.11 35.90
N GLU A 691 70.75 -27.24 35.98
CA GLU A 691 70.67 -25.97 36.71
C GLU A 691 69.79 -24.91 36.00
N LEU A 692 69.77 -24.90 34.67
CA LEU A 692 68.88 -24.06 33.86
C LEU A 692 67.51 -24.75 33.74
N GLN A 693 66.65 -24.54 34.72
CA GLN A 693 65.32 -25.16 34.77
C GLN A 693 64.37 -24.60 33.70
N SER A 694 63.50 -25.47 33.17
CA SER A 694 62.44 -25.06 32.23
C SER A 694 61.42 -24.13 32.90
N PRO A 695 60.71 -23.26 32.13
CA PRO A 695 59.86 -22.24 32.71
C PRO A 695 58.80 -22.76 33.69
N HIS A 696 58.09 -23.83 33.33
CA HIS A 696 57.08 -24.47 34.18
C HIS A 696 57.66 -25.04 35.48
N THR A 697 58.88 -25.60 35.43
CA THR A 697 59.56 -26.12 36.63
C THR A 697 59.89 -25.00 37.61
N THR A 698 60.30 -23.82 37.12
CA THR A 698 60.62 -22.69 38.00
C THR A 698 59.41 -22.19 38.81
N VAL A 699 58.20 -22.41 38.32
CA VAL A 699 56.93 -22.04 38.97
C VAL A 699 56.17 -23.24 39.55
N ASN A 700 56.80 -24.42 39.65
CA ASN A 700 56.22 -25.66 40.17
C ASN A 700 54.96 -26.14 39.43
N TRP A 701 54.92 -26.01 38.10
CA TRP A 701 53.86 -26.56 37.27
C TRP A 701 54.25 -27.94 36.71
N SER A 702 53.25 -28.81 36.54
CA SER A 702 53.39 -30.05 35.76
C SER A 702 53.43 -29.75 34.26
N ASN A 703 53.91 -30.72 33.47
CA ASN A 703 53.89 -30.61 32.00
C ASN A 703 52.46 -30.41 31.48
N GLU A 704 51.50 -31.15 32.04
CA GLU A 704 50.08 -31.04 31.73
C GLU A 704 49.54 -29.62 31.94
N ARG A 705 49.81 -29.04 33.13
CA ARG A 705 49.39 -27.68 33.46
C ARG A 705 50.03 -26.65 32.54
N LEU A 706 51.28 -26.85 32.13
CA LEU A 706 51.92 -25.96 31.17
C LEU A 706 51.22 -26.02 29.81
N ILE A 707 50.92 -27.20 29.30
CA ILE A 707 50.30 -27.36 27.97
C ILE A 707 48.91 -26.73 27.96
N GLU A 708 48.11 -26.98 28.99
CA GLU A 708 46.80 -26.32 29.18
C GLU A 708 46.96 -24.78 29.23
N TRP A 709 47.97 -24.28 29.95
CA TRP A 709 48.25 -22.86 30.01
C TRP A 709 48.71 -22.29 28.65
N LEU A 710 49.52 -23.02 27.89
CA LEU A 710 49.98 -22.60 26.56
C LEU A 710 48.84 -22.47 25.54
N GLU A 711 47.76 -23.24 25.66
CA GLU A 711 46.61 -23.10 24.76
C GLU A 711 45.82 -21.80 25.03
N GLY A 712 45.75 -21.35 26.28
CA GLY A 712 44.90 -20.23 26.69
C GLY A 712 45.55 -18.83 26.68
N HIS A 713 46.86 -18.73 26.44
CA HIS A 713 47.61 -17.48 26.63
C HIS A 713 48.26 -16.95 25.34
N SER A 714 48.41 -15.64 25.27
CA SER A 714 49.02 -14.91 24.15
C SER A 714 50.52 -15.20 24.03
N GLU A 715 51.11 -14.93 22.85
CA GLU A 715 52.56 -15.09 22.65
C GLU A 715 53.37 -14.24 23.62
N ARG A 716 52.92 -13.01 23.91
CA ARG A 716 53.54 -12.12 24.89
C ARG A 716 53.59 -12.75 26.29
N GLU A 717 52.47 -13.25 26.80
CA GLU A 717 52.42 -13.89 28.12
C GLU A 717 53.34 -15.11 28.18
N LYS A 718 53.41 -15.89 27.09
CA LYS A 718 54.32 -17.05 26.96
C LYS A 718 55.79 -16.61 27.02
N LEU A 719 56.15 -15.50 26.38
CA LEU A 719 57.48 -14.92 26.45
C LEU A 719 57.79 -14.35 27.84
N GLU A 720 56.82 -13.75 28.54
CA GLU A 720 56.99 -13.28 29.92
C GLU A 720 57.28 -14.43 30.89
N LEU A 721 56.60 -15.57 30.75
CA LEU A 721 56.88 -16.78 31.53
C LEU A 721 58.33 -17.27 31.31
N ILE A 722 58.80 -17.26 30.05
CA ILE A 722 60.18 -17.61 29.69
C ILE A 722 61.18 -16.61 30.29
N SER A 723 60.88 -15.31 30.21
CA SER A 723 61.71 -14.25 30.78
C SER A 723 61.93 -14.44 32.28
N GLY A 724 60.84 -14.75 33.02
CA GLY A 724 60.90 -15.03 34.45
C GLY A 724 61.81 -16.20 34.78
N ALA A 725 61.82 -17.25 33.96
CA ALA A 725 62.69 -18.41 34.13
C ALA A 725 64.18 -18.05 33.91
N LEU A 726 64.50 -17.30 32.87
CA LEU A 726 65.86 -16.84 32.57
C LEU A 726 66.40 -15.91 33.68
N GLN A 727 65.56 -15.01 34.21
CA GLN A 727 65.92 -14.13 35.32
C GLN A 727 66.24 -14.93 36.60
N ARG A 728 65.40 -15.92 36.94
CA ARG A 728 65.64 -16.79 38.11
C ARG A 728 66.94 -17.57 38.00
N TYR A 729 67.29 -18.06 36.81
CA TYR A 729 68.59 -18.71 36.59
C TYR A 729 69.75 -17.73 36.79
N ARG A 730 69.68 -16.53 36.20
CA ARG A 730 70.69 -15.47 36.39
C ARG A 730 70.94 -15.16 37.86
N ASP A 731 69.87 -15.01 38.64
CA ASP A 731 69.95 -14.71 40.07
C ASP A 731 70.54 -15.89 40.86
N SER A 732 70.21 -17.13 40.47
CA SER A 732 70.80 -18.34 41.07
C SER A 732 72.31 -18.42 40.84
N VAL A 733 72.77 -18.19 39.60
CA VAL A 733 74.20 -18.16 39.24
C VAL A 733 74.94 -17.07 40.03
N ARG A 734 74.35 -15.87 40.14
CA ARG A 734 74.88 -14.75 40.94
C ARG A 734 75.01 -15.09 42.42
N ARG A 735 74.00 -15.74 43.01
CA ARG A 735 74.03 -16.18 44.43
C ARG A 735 75.09 -17.26 44.66
N LYS A 736 75.27 -18.19 43.72
CA LYS A 736 76.27 -19.26 43.78
C LYS A 736 77.71 -18.78 43.54
N LYS A 737 77.91 -17.53 43.07
CA LYS A 737 79.21 -16.96 42.65
C LYS A 737 79.92 -17.81 41.57
N SER A 738 79.15 -18.47 40.71
CA SER A 738 79.74 -19.21 39.58
C SER A 738 80.25 -18.24 38.52
N GLU A 739 81.45 -18.50 37.98
CA GLU A 739 82.08 -17.63 36.97
C GLU A 739 81.60 -17.91 35.54
N GLN A 740 80.84 -18.98 35.32
CA GLN A 740 80.38 -19.43 34.00
C GLN A 740 78.87 -19.66 33.99
N TYR A 741 78.21 -19.15 32.94
CA TYR A 741 76.83 -19.48 32.61
C TYR A 741 76.80 -20.77 31.78
N ASP A 742 75.64 -21.44 31.76
CA ASP A 742 75.35 -22.50 30.78
C ASP A 742 75.61 -22.01 29.35
N GLU A 743 76.20 -22.85 28.49
CA GLU A 743 76.56 -22.49 27.12
C GLU A 743 75.37 -22.01 26.28
N VAL A 744 74.15 -22.47 26.61
CA VAL A 744 72.93 -22.11 25.89
C VAL A 744 72.32 -20.79 26.40
N TYR A 745 72.63 -20.38 27.64
CA TYR A 745 72.00 -19.22 28.28
C TYR A 745 72.24 -17.89 27.55
N PRO A 746 73.47 -17.51 27.13
CA PRO A 746 73.70 -16.29 26.36
C PRO A 746 72.93 -16.25 25.04
N LEU A 747 72.85 -17.40 24.35
CA LEU A 747 72.12 -17.55 23.08
C LEU A 747 70.62 -17.32 23.27
N MET A 748 70.05 -17.82 24.36
CA MET A 748 68.63 -17.63 24.70
C MET A 748 68.30 -16.17 25.01
N VAL A 749 69.14 -15.47 25.77
CA VAL A 749 68.92 -14.05 26.10
C VAL A 749 68.98 -13.19 24.84
N GLU A 750 69.96 -13.42 23.96
CA GLU A 750 70.07 -12.68 22.69
C GLU A 750 68.85 -12.91 21.79
N PHE A 751 68.40 -14.16 21.65
CA PHE A 751 67.20 -14.48 20.87
C PHE A 751 65.94 -13.87 21.50
N PHE A 752 65.80 -13.96 22.82
CA PHE A 752 64.67 -13.40 23.57
C PHE A 752 64.58 -11.87 23.43
N GLU A 753 65.71 -11.16 23.50
CA GLU A 753 65.73 -9.71 23.32
C GLU A 753 65.35 -9.29 21.89
N LYS A 754 65.73 -10.08 20.88
CA LYS A 754 65.29 -9.86 19.50
C LYS A 754 63.79 -10.12 19.33
N ALA A 755 63.28 -11.20 19.93
CA ALA A 755 61.85 -11.54 19.90
C ALA A 755 60.99 -10.48 20.61
N SER A 756 61.39 -10.05 21.81
CA SER A 756 60.63 -9.09 22.63
C SER A 756 60.58 -7.67 22.03
N LYS A 757 61.50 -7.33 21.12
CA LYS A 757 61.51 -6.04 20.41
C LYS A 757 60.60 -6.02 19.19
N ASN A 758 60.29 -7.19 18.61
CA ASN A 758 59.46 -7.32 17.41
C ASN A 758 57.97 -7.56 17.72
N ASP A 759 57.62 -7.89 18.98
CA ASP A 759 56.22 -8.06 19.46
C ASP A 759 55.61 -6.78 20.08
N ASN A 760 56.35 -5.66 20.09
CA ASN A 760 55.84 -4.31 20.37
C ASN A 760 55.63 -3.55 19.06
#